data_AF-A0A847GM73-F1
#
_entry.id   AF-A0A847GM73-F1
#
_cell.length_a   1.000
_cell.length_b   1.000
_cell.length_c   1.000
_cell.angle_alpha   90.00
_cell.angle_beta   90.00
_cell.angle_gamma   90.00
#
_symmetry.space_group_name_H-M   'P 1'
#
loop_
_entity.id
_entity.type
_entity.pdbx_description
1 polymer ?
#
loop_
_entity_poly.entity_id
_entity_poly.type
_entity_poly.pdbx_seq_one_letter_code
_entity_poly.pdbx_strand_id
1 'polypeptide(L)'
;MDCSRFVVLLAAVCSSWTSAFAGEPVQNLLKNPGFEDSLEPVWEKRTPDDADRKLYRDAAAGRSGAAAVLENAQPAFTRLRQGHDRSIAIAPGSLVELAAWIKSELSDEGEAQLQIYCMDEQGGILAQPISRSMPGPCDWTRTQVRTAIPERTAYVMAYLQTRGGVGRVLFDDVELVVRRPPVPKQPAPKIGLLTDLAEDHPCVKELKILFEEGLQPVAGDAARDLQTCVGAIVLWEADMPESVLQTVADFARGGGRVFMDIRNFAQSQKTTAVAAAVQTPIPAAEPAAAATAPAATALQKQMAAGLRVVQAAEATAGFQTGQIMPRASWPDGKLFVLPAGFSRPGLEVLAVAPGGESGLVQLPVGKGSVTACDVLSLREPFYRHVDAYYKYAPLSGTLTNPVRFGQYYPHKFTYAQFVDQMKRLAAEFPAIRFQEEGPASEDYRLYSLNLGRPGGPLYFLYAAAHGSEWEPGYGLLTFARRLAEGRLQDVIDLEAVEVKIVPFLNPWGYDHMRRQNARGVDLNRQGDWAWDAFQGTDSNQDGQWSPGDYDWKGSRPFSEPEAQTYQRIAELPNLHCVLDFHGNTSATNNKLGVLPVTAQPENDFLAMDLQRLANDRLRGRHLMRQNDEETVSQYLLDRVYVGGHRPMLMNTSMRGRFGLLIELTAGYGSTYGTVVQTDVVCELCRALFITYPPPKPRPQ
;
A
#
# COMPACT_ATOMS: atom_id res chain seq x y z
N MET A 1 -26.48 13.71 -40.31
CA MET A 1 -25.11 13.70 -40.85
C MET A 1 -24.29 12.81 -39.93
N ASP A 2 -23.65 11.81 -40.52
CA ASP A 2 -23.23 10.54 -39.91
C ASP A 2 -22.23 10.62 -38.76
N CYS A 3 -22.62 10.05 -37.62
CA CYS A 3 -21.75 9.58 -36.55
C CYS A 3 -21.31 8.15 -36.86
N SER A 4 -20.29 7.98 -37.69
CA SER A 4 -19.69 6.66 -37.97
C SER A 4 -18.27 6.82 -38.49
N ARG A 5 -17.31 7.22 -37.63
CA ARG A 5 -15.86 7.18 -37.90
C ARG A 5 -15.02 7.56 -36.66
N PHE A 6 -15.16 6.85 -35.54
CA PHE A 6 -14.22 7.02 -34.40
C PHE A 6 -14.06 5.79 -33.49
N VAL A 7 -14.23 4.56 -34.02
CA VAL A 7 -14.21 3.32 -33.20
C VAL A 7 -13.05 2.35 -33.54
N VAL A 8 -12.18 2.63 -34.52
CA VAL A 8 -11.23 1.61 -35.04
C VAL A 8 -9.79 1.69 -34.48
N LEU A 9 -9.49 2.48 -33.45
CA LEU A 9 -8.12 2.55 -32.89
C LEU A 9 -7.94 2.13 -31.42
N LEU A 10 -8.95 1.52 -30.79
CA LEU A 10 -8.89 1.09 -29.38
C LEU A 10 -8.85 -0.43 -29.16
N ALA A 11 -8.89 -1.24 -30.23
CA ALA A 11 -8.88 -2.71 -30.12
C ALA A 11 -7.47 -3.36 -30.16
N ALA A 12 -6.40 -2.58 -30.32
CA ALA A 12 -5.05 -3.12 -30.53
C ALA A 12 -4.09 -3.01 -29.32
N VAL A 13 -4.54 -2.47 -28.17
CA VAL A 13 -3.68 -2.32 -26.97
C VAL A 13 -4.11 -3.21 -25.80
N CYS A 14 -5.30 -3.81 -25.84
CA CYS A 14 -5.80 -4.69 -24.75
C CYS A 14 -5.66 -6.20 -25.01
N SER A 15 -5.04 -6.61 -26.11
CA SER A 15 -4.97 -8.04 -26.51
C SER A 15 -3.61 -8.72 -26.31
N SER A 16 -2.59 -8.05 -25.77
CA SER A 16 -1.26 -8.64 -25.55
C SER A 16 -0.99 -9.17 -24.14
N TRP A 17 -1.96 -9.14 -23.22
CA TRP A 17 -1.73 -9.50 -21.81
C TRP A 17 -2.36 -10.83 -21.36
N THR A 18 -3.00 -11.60 -22.25
CA THR A 18 -3.76 -12.79 -21.85
C THR A 18 -3.36 -14.10 -22.54
N SER A 19 -2.10 -14.23 -22.95
CA SER A 19 -1.54 -15.52 -23.38
C SER A 19 -0.04 -15.58 -23.07
N ALA A 20 0.31 -15.71 -21.79
CA ALA A 20 1.69 -15.96 -21.36
C ALA A 20 1.75 -17.09 -20.30
N PHE A 21 0.95 -18.14 -20.46
CA PHE A 21 1.13 -19.40 -19.70
C PHE A 21 1.17 -20.63 -20.62
N ALA A 22 1.39 -20.43 -21.92
CA ALA A 22 1.88 -21.46 -22.83
C ALA A 22 3.25 -21.00 -23.35
N GLY A 23 4.21 -20.88 -22.42
CA GLY A 23 5.60 -20.55 -22.71
C GLY A 23 6.43 -21.82 -22.84
N GLU A 24 7.53 -21.74 -23.59
CA GLU A 24 8.59 -22.75 -23.71
C GLU A 24 8.96 -23.41 -22.36
N PRO A 25 9.53 -24.63 -22.36
CA PRO A 25 9.95 -25.28 -21.13
C PRO A 25 10.84 -24.34 -20.30
N VAL A 26 10.33 -23.96 -19.12
CA VAL A 26 11.03 -23.03 -18.23
C VAL A 26 12.28 -23.76 -17.73
N GLN A 27 13.45 -23.29 -18.16
CA GLN A 27 14.73 -23.91 -17.80
C GLN A 27 14.94 -23.83 -16.28
N ASN A 28 15.18 -24.98 -15.66
CA ASN A 28 15.62 -25.05 -14.27
C ASN A 28 17.04 -24.48 -14.15
N LEU A 29 17.22 -23.48 -13.29
CA LEU A 29 18.51 -22.83 -13.05
C LEU A 29 19.43 -23.66 -12.15
N LEU A 30 18.89 -24.67 -11.47
CA LEU A 30 19.67 -25.56 -10.62
C LEU A 30 20.35 -26.67 -11.42
N LYS A 31 21.56 -27.03 -11.00
CA LYS A 31 22.29 -28.21 -11.47
C LYS A 31 22.03 -29.38 -10.55
N ASN A 32 21.93 -30.58 -11.11
CA ASN A 32 21.58 -31.81 -10.39
C ASN A 32 20.31 -31.66 -9.50
N PRO A 33 19.16 -31.26 -10.07
CA PRO A 33 17.94 -30.97 -9.31
C PRO A 33 17.23 -32.21 -8.73
N GLY A 34 17.38 -33.37 -9.37
CA GLY A 34 16.85 -34.67 -8.88
C GLY A 34 17.89 -35.48 -8.10
N PHE A 35 19.06 -34.89 -7.81
CA PHE A 35 20.13 -35.56 -7.05
C PHE A 35 20.63 -36.88 -7.64
N GLU A 36 20.49 -37.08 -8.96
CA GLU A 36 20.94 -38.29 -9.65
C GLU A 36 22.46 -38.45 -9.66
N ASP A 37 23.20 -37.33 -9.61
CA ASP A 37 24.66 -37.31 -9.44
C ASP A 37 25.06 -37.00 -7.98
N SER A 38 26.35 -37.10 -7.67
CA SER A 38 26.91 -36.66 -6.38
C SER A 38 26.46 -35.23 -6.02
N LEU A 39 26.23 -34.98 -4.72
CA LEU A 39 25.84 -33.64 -4.24
C LEU A 39 26.93 -32.61 -4.58
N GLU A 40 28.17 -32.90 -4.21
CA GLU A 40 29.32 -32.06 -4.55
C GLU A 40 29.74 -32.25 -6.01
N PRO A 41 30.28 -31.20 -6.67
CA PRO A 41 30.56 -29.86 -6.12
C PRO A 41 29.38 -28.88 -6.20
N VAL A 42 28.27 -29.27 -6.82
CA VAL A 42 27.19 -28.34 -7.19
C VAL A 42 26.26 -28.00 -6.02
N TRP A 43 26.06 -28.90 -5.07
CA TRP A 43 25.35 -28.69 -3.82
C TRP A 43 26.33 -28.72 -2.66
N GLU A 44 26.44 -27.62 -1.94
CA GLU A 44 27.35 -27.44 -0.81
C GLU A 44 26.61 -27.67 0.51
N LYS A 45 27.23 -28.47 1.39
CA LYS A 45 26.82 -28.61 2.79
C LYS A 45 27.08 -27.32 3.54
N ARG A 46 26.12 -26.40 3.57
CA ARG A 46 26.25 -25.12 4.32
C ARG A 46 26.47 -25.38 5.80
N THR A 47 25.77 -26.37 6.33
CA THR A 47 26.03 -26.89 7.67
C THR A 47 26.87 -28.18 7.51
N PRO A 48 28.11 -28.22 8.03
CA PRO A 48 28.93 -29.43 7.98
C PRO A 48 28.32 -30.60 8.76
N ASP A 49 28.73 -31.82 8.42
CA ASP A 49 28.41 -33.02 9.19
C ASP A 49 29.11 -33.01 10.55
N ASP A 50 28.43 -33.51 11.58
CA ASP A 50 29.00 -33.76 12.90
C ASP A 50 28.21 -34.86 13.64
N ALA A 51 28.34 -34.94 14.98
CA ALA A 51 27.63 -35.94 15.78
C ALA A 51 26.10 -35.76 15.76
N ASP A 52 25.62 -34.54 15.53
CA ASP A 52 24.20 -34.20 15.64
C ASP A 52 23.48 -34.27 14.29
N ARG A 53 24.22 -34.24 13.17
CA ARG A 53 23.64 -34.15 11.82
C ARG A 53 24.51 -34.72 10.72
N LYS A 54 23.85 -35.19 9.66
CA LYS A 54 24.48 -35.67 8.43
C LYS A 54 23.73 -35.20 7.19
N LEU A 55 24.47 -34.89 6.13
CA LEU A 55 23.92 -34.60 4.81
C LEU A 55 24.50 -35.57 3.78
N TYR A 56 23.64 -36.25 3.02
CA TYR A 56 24.10 -37.23 2.03
C TYR A 56 23.09 -37.44 0.90
N ARG A 57 23.54 -38.06 -0.19
CA ARG A 57 22.67 -38.56 -1.27
C ARG A 57 22.25 -39.98 -0.94
N ASP A 58 20.95 -40.27 -1.01
CA ASP A 58 20.43 -41.63 -1.02
C ASP A 58 20.01 -41.98 -2.45
N ALA A 59 20.58 -43.06 -2.99
CA ALA A 59 20.41 -43.45 -4.39
C ALA A 59 19.03 -44.08 -4.71
N ALA A 60 18.28 -44.50 -3.69
CA ALA A 60 17.05 -45.27 -3.87
C ALA A 60 15.86 -44.74 -3.06
N ALA A 61 16.05 -43.66 -2.30
CA ALA A 61 15.01 -43.08 -1.45
C ALA A 61 14.32 -41.86 -2.06
N GLY A 62 14.64 -41.49 -3.31
CA GLY A 62 13.99 -40.41 -4.03
C GLY A 62 12.56 -40.71 -4.44
N ARG A 63 11.84 -39.65 -4.77
CA ARG A 63 10.52 -39.75 -5.41
C ARG A 63 10.68 -40.25 -6.84
N SER A 64 11.72 -39.82 -7.53
CA SER A 64 12.03 -40.20 -8.91
C SER A 64 13.47 -40.70 -9.11
N GLY A 65 14.02 -41.41 -8.12
CA GLY A 65 15.37 -41.96 -8.17
C GLY A 65 16.13 -41.70 -6.88
N ALA A 66 17.08 -40.78 -6.94
CA ALA A 66 17.87 -40.36 -5.78
C ALA A 66 17.23 -39.18 -5.02
N ALA A 67 17.70 -38.92 -3.80
CA ALA A 67 17.30 -37.74 -3.03
C ALA A 67 18.47 -37.19 -2.21
N ALA A 68 18.42 -35.90 -1.92
CA ALA A 68 19.22 -35.30 -0.88
C ALA A 68 18.57 -35.54 0.48
N VAL A 69 19.33 -36.08 1.43
CA VAL A 69 18.89 -36.38 2.79
C VAL A 69 19.59 -35.45 3.78
N LEU A 70 18.80 -34.74 4.57
CA LEU A 70 19.24 -34.01 5.76
C LEU A 70 18.75 -34.77 6.99
N GLU A 71 19.68 -35.33 7.76
CA GLU A 71 19.40 -36.14 8.93
C GLU A 71 19.89 -35.45 10.20
N ASN A 72 18.99 -35.33 11.18
CA ASN A 72 19.25 -34.78 12.51
C ASN A 72 19.14 -35.90 13.55
N ALA A 73 20.24 -36.22 14.24
CA ALA A 73 20.25 -37.11 15.40
C ALA A 73 19.86 -36.39 16.70
N GLN A 74 19.98 -35.05 16.71
CA GLN A 74 19.50 -34.14 17.75
C GLN A 74 18.81 -32.93 17.10
N PRO A 75 17.91 -32.21 17.81
CA PRO A 75 17.31 -30.99 17.29
C PRO A 75 18.36 -29.99 16.81
N ALA A 76 18.46 -29.80 15.49
CA ALA A 76 19.52 -29.01 14.86
C ALA A 76 18.98 -28.21 13.67
N PHE A 77 19.79 -27.25 13.18
CA PHE A 77 19.51 -26.52 11.95
C PHE A 77 20.48 -26.95 10.85
N THR A 78 19.97 -27.73 9.89
CA THR A 78 20.76 -28.40 8.86
C THR A 78 20.38 -27.85 7.50
N ARG A 79 21.39 -27.52 6.68
CA ARG A 79 21.21 -26.77 5.44
C ARG A 79 22.11 -27.26 4.31
N LEU A 80 21.50 -27.46 3.15
CA LEU A 80 22.15 -27.73 1.86
C LEU A 80 21.85 -26.57 0.90
N ARG A 81 22.82 -26.12 0.12
CA ARG A 81 22.63 -24.97 -0.78
C ARG A 81 23.30 -25.10 -2.14
N GLN A 82 22.82 -24.33 -3.11
CA GLN A 82 23.46 -24.12 -4.42
C GLN A 82 23.44 -22.63 -4.79
N GLY A 83 24.41 -22.18 -5.59
CA GLY A 83 24.57 -20.78 -6.03
C GLY A 83 25.53 -19.94 -5.16
N HIS A 84 26.15 -20.54 -4.14
CA HIS A 84 27.13 -19.87 -3.26
C HIS A 84 28.39 -19.40 -4.01
N ASP A 85 28.69 -20.06 -5.13
CA ASP A 85 29.75 -19.75 -6.08
C ASP A 85 29.38 -18.60 -7.04
N ARG A 86 28.24 -17.94 -6.81
CA ARG A 86 27.67 -16.86 -7.63
C ARG A 86 27.27 -17.29 -9.04
N SER A 87 27.08 -18.59 -9.27
CA SER A 87 26.73 -19.12 -10.60
C SER A 87 25.28 -18.85 -11.01
N ILE A 88 24.39 -18.53 -10.08
CA ILE A 88 22.98 -18.26 -10.35
C ILE A 88 22.73 -16.76 -10.28
N ALA A 89 22.74 -16.10 -11.43
CA ALA A 89 22.37 -14.70 -11.59
C ALA A 89 20.96 -14.59 -12.15
N ILE A 90 20.10 -13.80 -11.50
CA ILE A 90 18.74 -13.53 -11.95
C ILE A 90 18.54 -12.01 -11.96
N ALA A 91 17.96 -11.48 -13.05
CA ALA A 91 17.75 -10.05 -13.18
C ALA A 91 16.83 -9.50 -12.07
N PRO A 92 17.22 -8.42 -11.36
CA PRO A 92 16.34 -7.72 -10.42
C PRO A 92 14.98 -7.37 -11.02
N GLY A 93 13.92 -7.53 -10.25
CA GLY A 93 12.52 -7.38 -10.66
C GLY A 93 11.88 -8.64 -11.26
N SER A 94 12.65 -9.71 -11.52
CA SER A 94 12.10 -10.99 -11.97
C SER A 94 11.23 -11.63 -10.89
N LEU A 95 10.16 -12.33 -11.30
CA LEU A 95 9.43 -13.23 -10.41
C LEU A 95 9.99 -14.64 -10.54
N VAL A 96 10.36 -15.23 -9.40
CA VAL A 96 10.98 -16.55 -9.34
C VAL A 96 10.18 -17.50 -8.44
N GLU A 97 10.34 -18.79 -8.69
CA GLU A 97 9.85 -19.86 -7.85
C GLU A 97 10.99 -20.82 -7.54
N LEU A 98 11.17 -21.13 -6.25
CA LEU A 98 11.92 -22.31 -5.81
C LEU A 98 10.91 -23.34 -5.30
N ALA A 99 10.88 -24.53 -5.88
CA ALA A 99 10.00 -25.63 -5.50
C ALA A 99 10.78 -26.94 -5.30
N ALA A 100 10.25 -27.84 -4.49
CA ALA A 100 10.80 -29.17 -4.28
C ALA A 100 9.72 -30.14 -3.80
N TRP A 101 9.91 -31.43 -4.04
CA TRP A 101 9.19 -32.47 -3.33
C TRP A 101 9.93 -32.79 -2.03
N ILE A 102 9.19 -32.82 -0.92
CA ILE A 102 9.73 -33.08 0.41
C ILE A 102 9.00 -34.27 1.02
N LYS A 103 9.77 -35.20 1.58
CA LYS A 103 9.29 -36.21 2.53
C LYS A 103 9.99 -35.99 3.86
N SER A 104 9.23 -36.00 4.95
CA SER A 104 9.76 -35.75 6.29
C SER A 104 9.46 -36.92 7.21
N GLU A 105 10.47 -37.34 7.97
CA GLU A 105 10.41 -38.32 9.05
C GLU A 105 10.84 -37.66 10.38
N LEU A 106 10.78 -36.32 10.45
CA LEU A 106 11.10 -35.58 11.67
C LEU A 106 10.05 -35.81 12.76
N SER A 107 10.47 -35.69 14.02
CA SER A 107 9.55 -35.52 15.15
C SER A 107 8.67 -34.27 14.98
N ASP A 108 7.55 -34.19 15.70
CA ASP A 108 6.52 -33.17 15.55
C ASP A 108 7.03 -31.73 15.75
N GLU A 109 8.14 -31.55 16.47
CA GLU A 109 8.79 -30.25 16.72
C GLU A 109 9.73 -29.81 15.59
N GLY A 110 10.00 -30.68 14.62
CA GLY A 110 10.84 -30.41 13.47
C GLY A 110 10.07 -29.79 12.30
N GLU A 111 10.75 -28.98 11.50
CA GLU A 111 10.19 -28.39 10.29
C GLU A 111 11.14 -28.48 9.10
N ALA A 112 10.60 -28.79 7.92
CA ALA A 112 11.30 -28.74 6.64
C ALA A 112 10.82 -27.55 5.80
N GLN A 113 11.73 -26.87 5.11
CA GLN A 113 11.42 -25.67 4.32
C GLN A 113 12.42 -25.42 3.19
N LEU A 114 12.00 -24.59 2.24
CA LEU A 114 12.84 -24.02 1.18
C LEU A 114 13.12 -22.55 1.48
N GLN A 115 14.27 -22.05 1.04
CA GLN A 115 14.59 -20.63 1.17
C GLN A 115 15.41 -20.16 -0.03
N ILE A 116 15.12 -18.93 -0.48
CA ILE A 116 15.94 -18.22 -1.47
C ILE A 116 16.72 -17.16 -0.71
N TYR A 117 18.00 -17.00 -0.99
CA TYR A 117 18.78 -15.83 -0.57
C TYR A 117 19.08 -14.97 -1.79
N CYS A 118 18.76 -13.68 -1.72
CA CYS A 118 19.11 -12.69 -2.72
C CYS A 118 20.29 -11.88 -2.19
N MET A 119 21.42 -11.92 -2.90
CA MET A 119 22.70 -11.38 -2.44
C MET A 119 23.15 -10.21 -3.30
N ASP A 120 23.74 -9.18 -2.70
CA ASP A 120 24.42 -8.11 -3.44
C ASP A 120 25.83 -8.56 -3.91
N GLU A 121 26.52 -7.67 -4.63
CA GLU A 121 27.86 -7.93 -5.17
C GLU A 121 28.93 -8.14 -4.08
N GLN A 122 28.74 -7.51 -2.92
CA GLN A 122 29.60 -7.60 -1.75
C GLN A 122 29.30 -8.84 -0.87
N GLY A 123 28.22 -9.58 -1.16
CA GLY A 123 27.77 -10.73 -0.39
C GLY A 123 26.89 -10.37 0.80
N GLY A 124 26.34 -9.17 0.85
CA GLY A 124 25.26 -8.77 1.75
C GLY A 124 23.92 -9.39 1.35
N ILE A 125 23.08 -9.69 2.36
CA ILE A 125 21.75 -10.28 2.15
C ILE A 125 20.74 -9.14 1.91
N LEU A 126 20.08 -9.15 0.76
CA LEU A 126 19.03 -8.19 0.41
C LEU A 126 17.64 -8.72 0.75
N ALA A 127 17.42 -10.02 0.56
CA ALA A 127 16.19 -10.71 0.94
C ALA A 127 16.45 -12.20 1.18
N GLN A 128 15.60 -12.83 1.99
CA GLN A 128 15.72 -14.25 2.31
C GLN A 128 14.36 -14.98 2.44
N PRO A 129 13.46 -14.91 1.44
CA PRO A 129 12.11 -15.45 1.54
C PRO A 129 12.11 -16.97 1.73
N ILE A 130 11.18 -17.45 2.55
CA ILE A 130 11.06 -18.84 3.00
C ILE A 130 9.70 -19.39 2.54
N SER A 131 9.66 -20.68 2.20
CA SER A 131 8.40 -21.38 1.93
C SER A 131 7.55 -21.50 3.19
N ARG A 132 6.33 -22.01 3.05
CA ARG A 132 5.60 -22.53 4.21
C ARG A 132 6.41 -23.67 4.83
N SER A 133 6.49 -23.70 6.17
CA SER A 133 7.09 -24.80 6.92
C SER A 133 6.24 -26.06 6.75
N MET A 134 6.91 -27.20 6.60
CA MET A 134 6.33 -28.53 6.67
C MET A 134 6.67 -29.13 8.03
N PRO A 135 5.78 -29.04 9.03
CA PRO A 135 6.04 -29.54 10.37
C PRO A 135 5.90 -31.07 10.43
N GLY A 136 6.74 -31.70 11.25
CA GLY A 136 6.65 -33.12 11.59
C GLY A 136 6.77 -34.07 10.39
N PRO A 137 6.24 -35.31 10.55
CA PRO A 137 6.25 -36.30 9.48
C PRO A 137 5.29 -35.94 8.34
N CYS A 138 5.74 -36.12 7.10
CA CYS A 138 4.89 -36.01 5.92
C CYS A 138 5.38 -36.95 4.81
N ASP A 139 4.45 -37.43 3.99
CA ASP A 139 4.81 -38.09 2.74
C ASP A 139 5.14 -37.06 1.66
N TRP A 140 5.63 -37.52 0.51
CA TRP A 140 6.03 -36.67 -0.62
C TRP A 140 5.00 -35.57 -0.92
N THR A 141 5.38 -34.36 -0.54
CA THR A 141 4.56 -33.15 -0.67
C THR A 141 5.37 -32.10 -1.41
N ARG A 142 4.80 -31.53 -2.47
CA ARG A 142 5.44 -30.43 -3.20
C ARG A 142 5.28 -29.14 -2.40
N THR A 143 6.39 -28.51 -2.04
CA THR A 143 6.41 -27.17 -1.42
C THR A 143 7.09 -26.17 -2.35
N GLN A 144 6.81 -24.89 -2.15
CA GLN A 144 7.39 -23.83 -2.96
C GLN A 144 7.51 -22.51 -2.19
N VAL A 145 8.45 -21.68 -2.61
CA VAL A 145 8.58 -20.28 -2.24
C VAL A 145 8.65 -19.44 -3.51
N ARG A 146 7.88 -18.36 -3.53
CA ARG A 146 7.80 -17.41 -4.64
C ARG A 146 8.22 -16.04 -4.17
N THR A 147 8.93 -15.31 -5.00
CA THR A 147 9.39 -13.96 -4.65
C THR A 147 9.74 -13.13 -5.89
N ALA A 148 9.78 -11.80 -5.71
CA ALA A 148 10.41 -10.89 -6.65
C ALA A 148 11.88 -10.70 -6.28
N ILE A 149 12.79 -10.71 -7.26
CA ILE A 149 14.21 -10.45 -7.02
C ILE A 149 14.41 -8.97 -6.67
N PRO A 150 14.94 -8.62 -5.49
CA PRO A 150 15.15 -7.23 -5.09
C PRO A 150 16.13 -6.48 -6.01
N GLU A 151 16.00 -5.17 -6.06
CA GLU A 151 17.03 -4.28 -6.63
C GLU A 151 18.40 -4.55 -5.99
N ARG A 152 19.48 -4.37 -6.76
CA ARG A 152 20.89 -4.64 -6.39
C ARG A 152 21.25 -6.12 -6.19
N THR A 153 20.34 -7.07 -6.40
CA THR A 153 20.70 -8.50 -6.37
C THR A 153 21.68 -8.83 -7.50
N ALA A 154 22.84 -9.35 -7.14
CA ALA A 154 23.89 -9.81 -8.05
C ALA A 154 23.79 -11.32 -8.31
N TYR A 155 23.45 -12.10 -7.28
CA TYR A 155 23.27 -13.55 -7.39
C TYR A 155 22.27 -14.06 -6.35
N VAL A 156 21.76 -15.27 -6.57
CA VAL A 156 20.84 -15.94 -5.65
C VAL A 156 21.40 -17.29 -5.21
N MET A 157 20.95 -17.74 -4.04
CA MET A 157 21.20 -19.11 -3.55
C MET A 157 19.89 -19.80 -3.22
N ALA A 158 19.75 -21.05 -3.64
CA ALA A 158 18.66 -21.93 -3.24
C ALA A 158 19.09 -22.77 -2.03
N TYR A 159 18.24 -22.85 -1.01
CA TYR A 159 18.47 -23.60 0.22
C TYR A 159 17.37 -24.66 0.42
N LEU A 160 17.83 -25.88 0.75
CA LEU A 160 17.03 -26.94 1.33
C LEU A 160 17.41 -27.05 2.80
N GLN A 161 16.43 -27.03 3.70
CA GLN A 161 16.75 -26.98 5.12
C GLN A 161 15.72 -27.62 6.03
N THR A 162 16.22 -28.11 7.17
CA THR A 162 15.42 -28.59 8.30
C THR A 162 15.85 -27.89 9.57
N ARG A 163 14.90 -27.55 10.43
CA ARG A 163 15.12 -26.90 11.72
C ARG A 163 14.41 -27.67 12.83
N GLY A 164 15.10 -27.85 13.95
CA GLY A 164 14.55 -28.58 15.08
C GLY A 164 14.34 -30.05 14.74
N GLY A 165 13.66 -30.77 15.63
CA GLY A 165 13.28 -32.17 15.48
C GLY A 165 14.42 -33.17 15.30
N VAL A 166 14.10 -34.45 15.48
CA VAL A 166 15.00 -35.58 15.22
C VAL A 166 14.41 -36.41 14.08
N GLY A 167 15.24 -36.84 13.13
CA GLY A 167 14.80 -37.64 11.98
C GLY A 167 15.43 -37.20 10.66
N ARG A 168 14.87 -37.69 9.56
CA ARG A 168 15.34 -37.44 8.19
C ARG A 168 14.37 -36.56 7.42
N VAL A 169 14.91 -35.69 6.57
CA VAL A 169 14.15 -34.99 5.53
C VAL A 169 14.78 -35.29 4.20
N LEU A 170 13.95 -35.75 3.25
CA LEU A 170 14.35 -36.05 1.89
C LEU A 170 13.81 -34.98 0.97
N PHE A 171 14.68 -34.47 0.10
CA PHE A 171 14.35 -33.52 -0.94
C PHE A 171 14.62 -34.16 -2.31
N ASP A 172 13.71 -33.94 -3.25
CA ASP A 172 13.83 -34.40 -4.63
C ASP A 172 13.16 -33.41 -5.60
N ASP A 173 13.49 -33.52 -6.89
CA ASP A 173 12.92 -32.75 -8.00
C ASP A 173 12.88 -31.23 -7.73
N VAL A 174 14.03 -30.65 -7.36
CA VAL A 174 14.13 -29.24 -6.97
C VAL A 174 14.18 -28.33 -8.19
N GLU A 175 13.36 -27.30 -8.23
CA GLU A 175 13.27 -26.37 -9.34
C GLU A 175 13.49 -24.93 -8.87
N LEU A 176 14.48 -24.23 -9.44
CA LEU A 176 14.56 -22.77 -9.36
C LEU A 176 14.32 -22.21 -10.76
N VAL A 177 13.21 -21.51 -10.94
CA VAL A 177 12.76 -21.06 -12.26
C VAL A 177 12.33 -19.59 -12.25
N VAL A 178 12.68 -18.88 -13.32
CA VAL A 178 12.15 -17.54 -13.59
C VAL A 178 10.77 -17.70 -14.21
N ARG A 179 9.74 -17.41 -13.43
CA ARG A 179 8.34 -17.47 -13.89
C ARG A 179 7.97 -16.25 -14.71
N ARG A 180 8.59 -15.10 -14.42
CA ARG A 180 8.46 -13.89 -15.23
C ARG A 180 9.75 -13.06 -15.21
N PRO A 181 10.23 -12.59 -16.37
CA PRO A 181 11.31 -11.60 -16.42
C PRO A 181 10.91 -10.28 -15.74
N PRO A 182 11.86 -9.37 -15.47
CA PRO A 182 11.52 -8.09 -14.86
C PRO A 182 10.64 -7.27 -15.80
N VAL A 183 9.65 -6.60 -15.22
CA VAL A 183 8.85 -5.61 -15.94
C VAL A 183 9.61 -4.28 -15.85
N PRO A 184 9.97 -3.64 -16.97
CA PRO A 184 10.67 -2.36 -16.94
C PRO A 184 9.88 -1.31 -16.15
N LYS A 185 10.52 -0.72 -15.13
CA LYS A 185 9.95 0.43 -14.40
C LYS A 185 9.83 1.60 -15.38
N GLN A 186 8.67 2.27 -15.38
CA GLN A 186 8.55 3.51 -16.15
C GLN A 186 9.52 4.56 -15.57
N PRO A 187 10.26 5.31 -16.40
CA PRO A 187 11.17 6.33 -15.90
C PRO A 187 10.39 7.40 -15.12
N ALA A 188 10.97 7.95 -14.06
CA ALA A 188 10.36 9.09 -13.38
C ALA A 188 10.24 10.30 -14.33
N PRO A 189 9.17 11.11 -14.22
CA PRO A 189 9.04 12.32 -15.02
C PRO A 189 10.20 13.28 -14.71
N LYS A 190 10.84 13.82 -15.74
CA LYS A 190 11.92 14.80 -15.58
C LYS A 190 11.37 16.13 -15.09
N ILE A 191 11.80 16.58 -13.91
CA ILE A 191 11.42 17.84 -13.29
C ILE A 191 12.66 18.69 -13.05
N GLY A 192 12.68 19.90 -13.63
CA GLY A 192 13.77 20.84 -13.40
C GLY A 192 13.65 21.49 -12.02
N LEU A 193 14.72 21.47 -11.23
CA LEU A 193 14.80 22.17 -9.95
C LEU A 193 15.71 23.39 -10.11
N LEU A 194 15.11 24.57 -10.01
CA LEU A 194 15.84 25.83 -9.88
C LEU A 194 15.77 26.21 -8.40
N THR A 195 16.92 26.28 -7.73
CA THR A 195 16.95 26.61 -6.30
C THR A 195 18.30 27.19 -5.84
N ASP A 196 18.28 28.01 -4.79
CA ASP A 196 19.47 28.39 -4.00
C ASP A 196 19.67 27.52 -2.74
N LEU A 197 18.75 26.60 -2.48
CA LEU A 197 18.79 25.73 -1.32
C LEU A 197 19.97 24.76 -1.43
N ALA A 198 20.66 24.54 -0.32
CA ALA A 198 21.72 23.55 -0.23
C ALA A 198 21.20 22.12 -0.51
N GLU A 199 22.06 21.24 -1.02
CA GLU A 199 21.66 19.86 -1.34
C GLU A 199 21.13 19.05 -0.16
N ASP A 200 21.56 19.42 1.05
CA ASP A 200 21.17 18.79 2.30
C ASP A 200 19.92 19.41 2.95
N HIS A 201 19.39 20.48 2.38
CA HIS A 201 18.16 21.13 2.82
C HIS A 201 16.99 20.13 2.83
N PRO A 202 16.16 20.08 3.89
CA PRO A 202 15.08 19.09 4.02
C PRO A 202 14.14 19.04 2.82
N CYS A 203 13.70 20.19 2.32
CA CYS A 203 12.84 20.25 1.14
C CYS A 203 13.51 19.66 -0.12
N VAL A 204 14.82 19.80 -0.29
CA VAL A 204 15.54 19.24 -1.44
C VAL A 204 15.64 17.72 -1.31
N LYS A 205 15.91 17.20 -0.10
CA LYS A 205 15.88 15.75 0.18
C LYS A 205 14.49 15.14 -0.06
N GLU A 206 13.45 15.79 0.45
CA GLU A 206 12.05 15.39 0.27
C GLU A 206 11.69 15.35 -1.23
N LEU A 207 12.09 16.36 -2.03
CA LEU A 207 11.87 16.38 -3.47
C LEU A 207 12.64 15.27 -4.22
N LYS A 208 13.88 14.96 -3.81
CA LYS A 208 14.66 13.84 -4.37
C LYS A 208 13.94 12.51 -4.14
N ILE A 209 13.23 12.36 -3.02
CA ILE A 209 12.45 11.15 -2.72
C ILE A 209 11.15 11.12 -3.54
N LEU A 210 10.46 12.25 -3.68
CA LEU A 210 9.21 12.35 -4.45
C LEU A 210 9.42 12.11 -5.95
N PHE A 211 10.50 12.64 -6.52
CA PHE A 211 10.76 12.60 -7.96
C PHE A 211 11.86 11.61 -8.38
N GLU A 212 12.49 10.94 -7.43
CA GLU A 212 13.53 9.93 -7.67
C GLU A 212 14.64 10.48 -8.59
N GLU A 213 15.10 9.70 -9.57
CA GLU A 213 16.04 10.12 -10.60
C GLU A 213 15.49 11.19 -11.56
N GLY A 214 14.19 11.48 -11.50
CA GLY A 214 13.51 12.47 -12.33
C GLY A 214 13.83 13.91 -11.94
N LEU A 215 14.28 14.18 -10.71
CA LEU A 215 14.64 15.54 -10.29
C LEU A 215 16.00 15.95 -10.86
N GLN A 216 16.02 17.00 -11.67
CA GLN A 216 17.22 17.49 -12.36
C GLN A 216 17.56 18.90 -11.86
N PRO A 217 18.72 19.13 -11.23
CA PRO A 217 19.15 20.48 -10.91
C PRO A 217 19.38 21.26 -12.21
N VAL A 218 18.91 22.50 -12.25
CA VAL A 218 19.04 23.39 -13.41
C VAL A 218 19.78 24.64 -12.99
N ALA A 219 20.89 24.95 -13.67
CA ALA A 219 21.61 26.20 -13.46
C ALA A 219 20.70 27.39 -13.83
N GLY A 220 20.80 28.49 -13.08
CA GLY A 220 19.82 29.59 -13.09
C GLY A 220 19.64 30.34 -14.43
N ASP A 221 20.44 30.07 -15.45
CA ASP A 221 20.35 30.62 -16.81
C ASP A 221 20.21 29.53 -17.90
N ALA A 222 20.14 28.25 -17.52
CA ALA A 222 20.17 27.12 -18.44
C ALA A 222 18.77 26.74 -18.95
N ALA A 223 18.11 27.64 -19.69
CA ALA A 223 16.79 27.40 -20.28
C ALA A 223 16.72 26.15 -21.20
N ARG A 224 17.86 25.69 -21.74
CA ARG A 224 17.95 24.45 -22.53
C ARG A 224 17.68 23.21 -21.70
N ASP A 225 18.09 23.20 -20.43
CA ASP A 225 17.96 22.02 -19.57
C ASP A 225 16.48 21.72 -19.27
N LEU A 226 15.66 22.77 -19.17
CA LEU A 226 14.21 22.67 -18.98
C LEU A 226 13.46 22.12 -20.19
N GLN A 227 14.03 22.16 -21.41
CA GLN A 227 13.31 21.69 -22.61
C GLN A 227 13.01 20.19 -22.56
N THR A 228 13.76 19.42 -21.77
CA THR A 228 13.54 17.98 -21.59
C THR A 228 12.65 17.64 -20.39
N CYS A 229 12.26 18.65 -19.60
CA CYS A 229 11.47 18.49 -18.39
C CYS A 229 9.97 18.63 -18.69
N VAL A 230 9.15 17.85 -17.99
CA VAL A 230 7.68 17.97 -18.06
C VAL A 230 7.14 19.08 -17.15
N GLY A 231 7.99 19.64 -16.29
CA GLY A 231 7.69 20.76 -15.41
C GLY A 231 8.93 21.25 -14.65
N ALA A 232 8.78 22.36 -13.93
CA ALA A 232 9.84 22.97 -13.15
C ALA A 232 9.37 23.35 -11.74
N ILE A 233 10.30 23.27 -10.78
CA ILE A 233 10.14 23.69 -9.39
C ILE A 233 11.09 24.86 -9.14
N VAL A 234 10.59 25.93 -8.52
CA VAL A 234 11.37 27.12 -8.17
C VAL A 234 11.25 27.36 -6.68
N LEU A 235 12.39 27.26 -5.98
CA LEU A 235 12.49 27.45 -4.53
C LEU A 235 13.68 28.33 -4.21
N TRP A 236 13.43 29.54 -3.72
CA TRP A 236 14.46 30.51 -3.32
C TRP A 236 14.20 31.03 -1.91
N GLU A 237 15.23 31.02 -1.06
CA GLU A 237 15.18 31.75 0.23
C GLU A 237 15.71 33.18 0.10
N ALA A 238 16.74 33.39 -0.74
CA ALA A 238 17.24 34.70 -1.10
C ALA A 238 16.41 35.35 -2.22
N ASP A 239 16.85 36.54 -2.67
CA ASP A 239 16.26 37.18 -3.84
C ASP A 239 16.52 36.36 -5.11
N MET A 240 15.44 36.01 -5.80
CA MET A 240 15.52 35.25 -7.04
C MET A 240 16.15 36.09 -8.16
N PRO A 241 17.21 35.60 -8.85
CA PRO A 241 17.84 36.33 -9.94
C PRO A 241 16.90 36.61 -11.12
N GLU A 242 17.06 37.75 -11.78
CA GLU A 242 16.27 38.13 -12.97
C GLU A 242 16.43 37.11 -14.11
N SER A 243 17.60 36.49 -14.24
CA SER A 243 17.83 35.42 -15.23
C SER A 243 16.95 34.19 -14.99
N VAL A 244 16.73 33.82 -13.72
CA VAL A 244 15.85 32.72 -13.32
C VAL A 244 14.40 33.08 -13.63
N LEU A 245 13.98 34.30 -13.26
CA LEU A 245 12.65 34.83 -13.57
C LEU A 245 12.33 34.76 -15.07
N GLN A 246 13.27 35.23 -15.91
CA GLN A 246 13.15 35.20 -17.35
C GLN A 246 13.07 33.77 -17.89
N THR A 247 13.97 32.89 -17.43
CA THR A 247 14.01 31.47 -17.82
C THR A 247 12.69 30.77 -17.53
N VAL A 248 12.14 30.99 -16.33
CA VAL A 248 10.88 30.40 -15.90
C VAL A 248 9.69 30.95 -16.69
N ALA A 249 9.66 32.26 -16.94
CA ALA A 249 8.62 32.88 -17.75
C ALA A 249 8.64 32.37 -19.20
N ASP A 250 9.82 32.17 -19.78
CA ASP A 250 9.99 31.64 -21.14
C ASP A 250 9.57 30.17 -21.23
N PHE A 251 9.97 29.35 -20.25
CA PHE A 251 9.53 27.95 -20.16
C PHE A 251 8.01 27.85 -20.06
N ALA A 252 7.39 28.61 -19.15
CA ALA A 252 5.94 28.63 -19.00
C ALA A 252 5.24 29.11 -20.28
N ARG A 253 5.72 30.20 -20.90
CA ARG A 253 5.15 30.73 -22.16
C ARG A 253 5.18 29.69 -23.28
N GLY A 254 6.22 28.87 -23.31
CA GLY A 254 6.40 27.75 -24.25
C GLY A 254 5.47 26.55 -24.04
N GLY A 255 4.74 26.48 -22.92
CA GLY A 255 3.87 25.35 -22.56
C GLY A 255 4.29 24.61 -21.29
N GLY A 256 5.39 25.02 -20.65
CA GLY A 256 5.87 24.42 -19.41
C GLY A 256 4.92 24.66 -18.24
N ARG A 257 4.87 23.70 -17.30
CA ARG A 257 4.19 23.84 -16.02
C ARG A 257 5.20 24.12 -14.93
N VAL A 258 4.97 25.16 -14.13
CA VAL A 258 5.88 25.61 -13.09
C VAL A 258 5.17 25.57 -11.74
N PHE A 259 5.84 25.04 -10.73
CA PHE A 259 5.45 25.19 -9.34
C PHE A 259 6.45 26.10 -8.61
N MET A 260 5.95 27.09 -7.85
CA MET A 260 6.78 27.99 -7.06
C MET A 260 6.37 27.99 -5.59
N ASP A 261 7.33 28.22 -4.69
CA ASP A 261 6.98 28.75 -3.38
C ASP A 261 6.28 30.12 -3.54
N ILE A 262 5.23 30.37 -2.76
CA ILE A 262 4.42 31.59 -2.93
C ILE A 262 5.20 32.88 -2.68
N ARG A 263 6.30 32.85 -1.92
CA ARG A 263 7.21 33.98 -1.76
C ARG A 263 7.94 34.30 -3.06
N ASN A 264 8.43 33.27 -3.77
CA ASN A 264 9.11 33.46 -5.06
C ASN A 264 8.12 33.92 -6.13
N PHE A 265 6.89 33.40 -6.10
CA PHE A 265 5.83 33.94 -6.96
C PHE A 265 5.56 35.42 -6.64
N ALA A 266 5.35 35.80 -5.38
CA ALA A 266 5.15 37.20 -5.00
C ALA A 266 6.30 38.11 -5.49
N GLN A 267 7.55 37.68 -5.33
CA GLN A 267 8.71 38.40 -5.84
C GLN A 267 8.67 38.58 -7.36
N SER A 268 8.34 37.52 -8.12
CA SER A 268 8.14 37.61 -9.58
C SER A 268 7.02 38.58 -9.99
N GLN A 269 6.13 38.89 -9.05
CA GLN A 269 5.03 39.85 -9.21
C GLN A 269 5.36 41.24 -8.69
N LYS A 270 6.62 41.50 -8.29
CA LYS A 270 7.06 42.75 -7.67
C LYS A 270 6.23 43.10 -6.43
N THR A 271 5.85 42.07 -5.66
CA THR A 271 5.19 42.20 -4.36
C THR A 271 5.87 41.29 -3.33
N THR A 272 5.38 41.31 -2.10
CA THR A 272 5.92 40.49 -1.01
C THR A 272 4.80 39.63 -0.45
N ALA A 273 5.04 38.33 -0.32
CA ALA A 273 4.14 37.45 0.41
C ALA A 273 4.11 37.85 1.89
N VAL A 274 2.96 37.70 2.53
CA VAL A 274 2.74 38.03 3.94
C VAL A 274 2.47 36.76 4.72
N ALA A 275 2.93 36.71 5.98
CA ALA A 275 2.61 35.61 6.88
C ALA A 275 1.21 35.82 7.47
N ALA A 276 0.21 35.09 6.98
CA ALA A 276 -1.15 35.10 7.50
C ALA A 276 -1.31 34.09 8.63
N ALA A 277 -1.94 34.50 9.72
CA ALA A 277 -2.37 33.58 10.77
C ALA A 277 -3.49 32.69 10.24
N VAL A 278 -3.28 31.38 10.26
CA VAL A 278 -4.27 30.40 9.82
C VAL A 278 -4.89 29.64 10.99
N GLN A 279 -4.43 29.88 12.22
CA GLN A 279 -5.09 29.46 13.44
C GLN A 279 -6.00 30.57 13.99
N THR A 280 -7.14 30.19 14.56
CA THR A 280 -7.72 30.97 15.66
C THR A 280 -6.81 30.82 16.89
N PRO A 281 -6.44 31.90 17.60
CA PRO A 281 -5.58 31.79 18.78
C PRO A 281 -6.11 30.73 19.75
N ILE A 282 -5.27 29.75 20.11
CA ILE A 282 -5.57 28.86 21.23
C ILE A 282 -5.39 29.71 22.49
N PRO A 283 -6.45 30.01 23.27
CA PRO A 283 -6.26 30.69 24.54
C PRO A 283 -5.35 29.82 25.40
N ALA A 284 -4.35 30.43 26.04
CA ALA A 284 -3.68 29.80 27.16
C ALA A 284 -4.76 29.30 28.13
N ALA A 285 -4.64 28.05 28.58
CA ALA A 285 -5.68 27.34 29.31
C ALA A 285 -6.42 28.24 30.32
N GLU A 286 -7.63 28.68 29.97
CA GLU A 286 -8.51 29.33 30.94
C GLU A 286 -9.24 28.26 31.75
N PRO A 287 -9.38 28.45 33.07
CA PRO A 287 -10.09 27.52 33.93
C PRO A 287 -11.56 27.46 33.52
N ALA A 288 -12.09 26.23 33.51
CA ALA A 288 -13.42 25.89 33.04
C ALA A 288 -14.53 26.76 33.68
N ALA A 289 -15.15 27.60 32.85
CA ALA A 289 -16.46 28.18 33.14
C ALA A 289 -17.41 27.92 31.97
N ALA A 290 -18.65 27.64 32.32
CA ALA A 290 -19.67 26.99 31.51
C ALA A 290 -20.02 27.72 30.20
N ALA A 291 -20.02 26.98 29.08
CA ALA A 291 -20.66 27.37 27.83
C ALA A 291 -21.24 26.15 27.12
N THR A 292 -22.45 26.32 26.59
CA THR A 292 -23.42 25.31 26.13
C THR A 292 -23.16 24.73 24.73
N ALA A 293 -21.90 24.64 24.32
CA ALA A 293 -21.44 23.82 23.19
C ALA A 293 -20.03 23.29 23.52
N PRO A 294 -19.71 22.00 23.27
CA PRO A 294 -18.38 21.49 23.54
C PRO A 294 -17.35 22.26 22.72
N ALA A 295 -16.35 22.84 23.39
CA ALA A 295 -15.26 23.52 22.73
C ALA A 295 -14.52 22.57 21.77
N ALA A 296 -14.14 23.08 20.59
CA ALA A 296 -13.40 22.28 19.63
C ALA A 296 -12.08 21.75 20.25
N THR A 297 -11.79 20.46 20.05
CA THR A 297 -10.55 19.83 20.52
C THR A 297 -9.33 20.49 19.86
N ALA A 298 -8.15 20.36 20.48
CA ALA A 298 -6.90 20.87 19.89
C ALA A 298 -6.68 20.37 18.45
N LEU A 299 -7.02 19.10 18.19
CA LEU A 299 -6.91 18.48 16.87
C LEU A 299 -7.90 19.08 15.86
N GLN A 300 -9.14 19.36 16.26
CA GLN A 300 -10.12 20.03 15.39
C GLN A 300 -9.67 21.43 15.01
N LYS A 301 -9.07 22.18 15.95
CA LYS A 301 -8.49 23.50 15.67
C LYS A 301 -7.33 23.41 14.67
N GLN A 302 -6.45 22.41 14.82
CA GLN A 302 -5.36 22.16 13.87
C GLN A 302 -5.87 21.81 12.47
N MET A 303 -6.92 20.99 12.37
CA MET A 303 -7.53 20.64 11.07
C MET A 303 -8.23 21.83 10.39
N ALA A 304 -8.75 22.76 11.17
CA ALA A 304 -9.33 24.00 10.65
C ALA A 304 -8.26 25.03 10.22
N ALA A 305 -7.00 24.82 10.60
CA ALA A 305 -5.90 25.70 10.23
C ALA A 305 -5.36 25.33 8.84
N GLY A 306 -5.64 26.17 7.84
CA GLY A 306 -5.10 26.01 6.51
C GLY A 306 -5.81 26.79 5.43
N LEU A 307 -5.82 26.24 4.23
CA LEU A 307 -6.36 26.91 3.04
C LEU A 307 -7.73 26.36 2.69
N ARG A 308 -8.73 27.25 2.59
CA ARG A 308 -10.06 26.89 2.08
C ARG A 308 -10.02 26.88 0.56
N VAL A 309 -10.33 25.73 -0.03
CA VAL A 309 -10.43 25.57 -1.50
C VAL A 309 -11.62 26.37 -2.02
N VAL A 310 -11.40 27.20 -3.03
CA VAL A 310 -12.43 28.02 -3.67
C VAL A 310 -12.66 27.65 -5.14
N GLN A 311 -11.69 26.97 -5.76
CA GLN A 311 -11.79 26.48 -7.13
C GLN A 311 -11.16 25.09 -7.24
N ALA A 312 -11.81 24.19 -7.99
CA ALA A 312 -11.29 22.86 -8.27
C ALA A 312 -10.18 22.92 -9.33
N ALA A 313 -9.04 22.30 -9.07
CA ALA A 313 -7.92 22.13 -9.98
C ALA A 313 -7.13 20.85 -9.63
N GLU A 314 -6.20 20.43 -10.48
CA GLU A 314 -5.31 19.30 -10.17
C GLU A 314 -4.49 19.55 -8.88
N ALA A 315 -4.12 20.81 -8.62
CA ALA A 315 -3.41 21.24 -7.41
C ALA A 315 -4.26 21.19 -6.13
N THR A 316 -5.59 21.06 -6.24
CA THR A 316 -6.52 20.90 -5.11
C THR A 316 -7.19 19.53 -5.12
N ALA A 317 -6.69 18.58 -5.93
CA ALA A 317 -7.30 17.29 -6.10
C ALA A 317 -7.45 16.55 -4.75
N GLY A 318 -8.62 15.96 -4.54
CA GLY A 318 -9.02 15.36 -3.26
C GLY A 318 -9.80 16.27 -2.33
N PHE A 319 -9.80 17.59 -2.56
CA PHE A 319 -10.59 18.55 -1.80
C PHE A 319 -11.70 19.17 -2.66
N GLN A 320 -12.89 19.28 -2.10
CA GLN A 320 -14.03 19.98 -2.69
C GLN A 320 -13.97 21.48 -2.37
N THR A 321 -14.59 22.30 -3.23
CA THR A 321 -14.81 23.72 -2.94
C THR A 321 -15.51 23.90 -1.58
N GLY A 322 -14.97 24.80 -0.77
CA GLY A 322 -15.40 25.08 0.60
C GLY A 322 -14.66 24.27 1.66
N GLN A 323 -13.98 23.18 1.32
CA GLN A 323 -13.20 22.39 2.27
C GLN A 323 -11.87 23.07 2.61
N ILE A 324 -11.40 22.83 3.83
CA ILE A 324 -10.10 23.30 4.31
C ILE A 324 -9.08 22.18 4.08
N MET A 325 -8.02 22.48 3.34
CA MET A 325 -6.80 21.71 3.31
C MET A 325 -5.99 22.09 4.56
N PRO A 326 -5.78 21.19 5.54
CA PRO A 326 -4.99 21.49 6.73
C PRO A 326 -3.54 21.76 6.35
N ARG A 327 -3.04 22.94 6.73
CA ARG A 327 -1.65 23.34 6.51
C ARG A 327 -1.27 24.60 7.28
N ALA A 328 -0.16 24.58 7.99
CA ALA A 328 0.38 25.73 8.71
C ALA A 328 1.85 25.50 9.09
N SER A 329 2.63 26.55 9.23
CA SER A 329 3.86 26.49 10.00
C SER A 329 3.52 26.31 11.49
N TRP A 330 4.31 25.52 12.20
CA TRP A 330 4.13 25.25 13.63
C TRP A 330 5.42 25.62 14.40
N PRO A 331 5.33 26.22 15.60
CA PRO A 331 4.14 26.47 16.44
C PRO A 331 3.32 27.72 16.08
N ASP A 332 3.83 28.58 15.19
CA ASP A 332 3.27 29.92 14.98
C ASP A 332 1.88 29.95 14.33
N GLY A 333 1.46 28.86 13.67
CA GLY A 333 0.16 28.74 13.04
C GLY A 333 -0.01 29.68 11.86
N LYS A 334 1.05 29.89 11.07
CA LYS A 334 1.07 30.85 9.96
C LYS A 334 1.28 30.17 8.61
N LEU A 335 0.91 30.84 7.54
CA LEU A 335 1.30 30.49 6.18
C LEU A 335 1.68 31.74 5.42
N PHE A 336 2.63 31.62 4.50
CA PHE A 336 2.83 32.67 3.51
C PHE A 336 1.70 32.66 2.48
N VAL A 337 1.19 33.85 2.18
CA VAL A 337 0.10 34.09 1.22
C VAL A 337 0.36 35.39 0.47
N LEU A 338 -0.36 35.63 -0.62
CA LEU A 338 -0.34 36.94 -1.28
C LEU A 338 -1.04 38.00 -0.42
N PRO A 339 -0.58 39.27 -0.46
CA PRO A 339 -1.18 40.31 0.36
C PRO A 339 -2.66 40.51 0.03
N ALA A 340 -3.45 40.87 1.04
CA ALA A 340 -4.88 41.11 0.87
C ALA A 340 -5.13 42.14 -0.24
N GLY A 341 -6.09 41.84 -1.13
CA GLY A 341 -6.42 42.70 -2.28
C GLY A 341 -5.45 42.62 -3.45
N PHE A 342 -4.39 41.80 -3.38
CA PHE A 342 -3.53 41.54 -4.54
C PHE A 342 -4.37 40.99 -5.70
N SER A 343 -4.26 41.61 -6.86
CA SER A 343 -4.90 41.16 -8.08
C SER A 343 -3.95 41.32 -9.26
N ARG A 344 -3.98 40.32 -10.15
CA ARG A 344 -3.25 40.34 -11.41
C ARG A 344 -4.20 39.81 -12.51
N PRO A 345 -4.26 40.43 -13.70
CA PRO A 345 -5.05 39.90 -14.80
C PRO A 345 -4.70 38.44 -15.10
N GLY A 346 -5.73 37.60 -15.18
CA GLY A 346 -5.60 36.16 -15.45
C GLY A 346 -5.17 35.30 -14.26
N LEU A 347 -4.94 35.88 -13.08
CA LEU A 347 -4.62 35.09 -11.89
C LEU A 347 -5.87 34.36 -11.37
N GLU A 348 -5.79 33.05 -11.27
CA GLU A 348 -6.79 32.20 -10.66
C GLU A 348 -6.44 31.92 -9.20
N VAL A 349 -7.41 32.08 -8.31
CA VAL A 349 -7.27 31.77 -6.89
C VAL A 349 -7.90 30.41 -6.64
N LEU A 350 -7.08 29.44 -6.25
CA LEU A 350 -7.53 28.05 -6.03
C LEU A 350 -7.89 27.80 -4.57
N ALA A 351 -7.16 28.42 -3.64
CA ALA A 351 -7.47 28.37 -2.21
C ALA A 351 -7.05 29.65 -1.48
N VAL A 352 -7.79 29.99 -0.42
CA VAL A 352 -7.60 31.21 0.39
C VAL A 352 -7.34 30.89 1.85
N ALA A 353 -6.55 31.73 2.52
CA ALA A 353 -6.42 31.73 3.97
C ALA A 353 -7.72 32.26 4.64
N PRO A 354 -7.87 32.12 5.98
CA PRO A 354 -9.07 32.55 6.68
C PRO A 354 -9.43 34.03 6.50
N GLY A 355 -8.44 34.92 6.35
CA GLY A 355 -8.63 36.36 6.10
C GLY A 355 -9.00 36.69 4.64
N GLY A 356 -9.08 35.70 3.75
CA GLY A 356 -9.39 35.87 2.34
C GLY A 356 -8.17 36.08 1.44
N GLU A 357 -6.96 36.12 2.01
CA GLU A 357 -5.70 36.20 1.27
C GLU A 357 -5.51 34.96 0.38
N SER A 358 -4.95 35.14 -0.81
CA SER A 358 -4.74 34.04 -1.76
C SER A 358 -3.52 33.22 -1.35
N GLY A 359 -3.74 31.94 -0.99
CA GLY A 359 -2.68 31.04 -0.49
C GLY A 359 -2.30 29.91 -1.44
N LEU A 360 -3.14 29.61 -2.43
CA LEU A 360 -2.82 28.76 -3.57
C LEU A 360 -3.39 29.42 -4.82
N VAL A 361 -2.53 29.71 -5.78
CA VAL A 361 -2.90 30.42 -7.01
C VAL A 361 -2.34 29.74 -8.24
N GLN A 362 -2.95 29.99 -9.38
CA GLN A 362 -2.45 29.60 -10.68
C GLN A 362 -2.53 30.78 -11.65
N LEU A 363 -1.45 31.03 -12.38
CA LEU A 363 -1.38 32.03 -13.42
C LEU A 363 -1.09 31.36 -14.77
N PRO A 364 -2.03 31.38 -15.72
CA PRO A 364 -1.74 31.02 -17.10
C PRO A 364 -0.69 31.96 -17.70
N VAL A 365 0.34 31.41 -18.34
CA VAL A 365 1.42 32.16 -18.99
C VAL A 365 1.66 31.57 -20.37
N GLY A 366 1.22 32.26 -21.42
CA GLY A 366 1.29 31.73 -22.78
C GLY A 366 0.54 30.40 -22.91
N LYS A 367 1.23 29.32 -23.27
CA LYS A 367 0.65 27.97 -23.38
C LYS A 367 0.74 27.14 -22.09
N GLY A 368 1.47 27.62 -21.09
CA GLY A 368 1.71 26.93 -19.83
C GLY A 368 1.13 27.68 -18.64
N SER A 369 1.63 27.37 -17.44
CA SER A 369 1.15 27.99 -16.20
C SER A 369 2.18 28.00 -15.09
N VAL A 370 1.99 28.93 -14.15
CA VAL A 370 2.72 29.01 -12.89
C VAL A 370 1.72 28.81 -11.75
N THR A 371 1.83 27.72 -11.01
CA THR A 371 1.09 27.48 -9.77
C THR A 371 1.99 27.82 -8.58
N ALA A 372 1.45 28.48 -7.55
CA ALA A 372 2.24 28.89 -6.40
C ALA A 372 1.55 28.63 -5.07
N CYS A 373 2.31 28.10 -4.10
CA CYS A 373 1.84 27.79 -2.75
C CYS A 373 3.01 27.75 -1.77
N ASP A 374 2.77 28.02 -0.47
CA ASP A 374 3.83 27.98 0.55
C ASP A 374 4.32 26.55 0.81
N VAL A 375 5.61 26.28 0.57
CA VAL A 375 6.21 24.96 0.82
C VAL A 375 7.41 25.06 1.76
N LEU A 376 8.24 26.12 1.68
CA LEU A 376 9.46 26.15 2.51
C LEU A 376 9.19 26.53 3.97
N SER A 377 8.05 27.13 4.31
CA SER A 377 7.72 27.39 5.73
C SER A 377 7.20 26.15 6.46
N LEU A 378 6.82 25.11 5.71
CA LEU A 378 6.20 23.91 6.24
C LEU A 378 7.24 22.88 6.67
N ARG A 379 7.04 22.31 7.85
CA ARG A 379 7.81 21.17 8.34
C ARG A 379 7.60 19.92 7.49
N GLU A 380 8.41 18.89 7.73
CA GLU A 380 8.32 17.60 7.04
C GLU A 380 6.93 16.94 7.22
N PRO A 381 6.37 16.29 6.17
CA PRO A 381 5.18 15.46 6.27
C PRO A 381 5.43 14.25 7.19
N PHE A 382 4.98 14.35 8.43
CA PHE A 382 4.95 13.24 9.39
C PHE A 382 3.51 12.93 9.72
N TYR A 383 3.19 11.66 9.97
CA TYR A 383 1.80 11.24 10.09
C TYR A 383 1.04 11.90 11.25
N ARG A 384 1.73 12.49 12.24
CA ARG A 384 1.11 13.31 13.31
C ARG A 384 1.12 14.82 13.04
N HIS A 385 1.80 15.28 12.00
CA HIS A 385 1.86 16.69 11.59
C HIS A 385 0.66 17.05 10.71
N VAL A 386 -0.50 17.25 11.34
CA VAL A 386 -1.76 17.66 10.69
C VAL A 386 -1.56 18.84 9.72
N ASP A 387 -0.72 19.78 10.13
CA ASP A 387 -0.35 21.03 9.46
C ASP A 387 0.66 20.89 8.30
N ALA A 388 1.24 19.71 8.09
CA ALA A 388 2.18 19.46 6.99
C ALA A 388 1.85 18.21 6.18
N TYR A 389 0.79 17.49 6.55
CA TYR A 389 0.39 16.22 5.94
C TYR A 389 0.20 16.32 4.41
N TYR A 390 -0.26 17.48 3.92
CA TYR A 390 -0.52 17.75 2.51
C TYR A 390 0.49 18.70 1.84
N LYS A 391 1.67 18.92 2.45
CA LYS A 391 2.69 19.87 1.96
C LYS A 391 2.93 19.78 0.44
N TYR A 392 3.06 18.57 -0.09
CA TYR A 392 3.40 18.32 -1.50
C TYR A 392 2.22 18.04 -2.43
N ALA A 393 0.98 17.93 -1.92
CA ALA A 393 -0.17 17.60 -2.75
C ALA A 393 -0.44 18.64 -3.88
N PRO A 394 -0.34 19.96 -3.65
CA PRO A 394 -0.44 20.93 -4.74
C PRO A 394 0.68 20.83 -5.77
N LEU A 395 1.89 20.45 -5.33
CA LEU A 395 3.06 20.32 -6.19
C LEU A 395 2.93 19.10 -7.10
N SER A 396 2.66 17.92 -6.54
CA SER A 396 2.44 16.69 -7.32
C SER A 396 1.25 16.85 -8.27
N GLY A 397 0.17 17.49 -7.80
CA GLY A 397 -0.99 17.81 -8.63
C GLY A 397 -0.71 18.77 -9.78
N THR A 398 0.19 19.72 -9.61
CA THR A 398 0.57 20.65 -10.69
C THR A 398 1.46 19.99 -11.74
N LEU A 399 2.46 19.22 -11.30
CA LEU A 399 3.57 18.82 -12.16
C LEU A 399 3.48 17.39 -12.69
N THR A 400 2.89 16.46 -11.94
CA THR A 400 3.06 15.03 -12.22
C THR A 400 1.79 14.21 -11.95
N ASN A 401 1.71 13.56 -10.79
CA ASN A 401 0.72 12.55 -10.46
C ASN A 401 -0.25 13.10 -9.40
N PRO A 402 -1.34 13.80 -9.80
CA PRO A 402 -2.36 14.28 -8.86
C PRO A 402 -3.06 13.13 -8.13
N VAL A 403 -3.69 13.45 -7.00
CA VAL A 403 -4.72 12.61 -6.38
C VAL A 403 -5.76 12.24 -7.42
N ARG A 404 -6.05 10.95 -7.59
CA ARG A 404 -6.96 10.47 -8.63
C ARG A 404 -8.33 10.19 -8.07
N PHE A 405 -8.41 9.45 -6.98
CA PHE A 405 -9.68 8.95 -6.43
C PHE A 405 -9.99 9.49 -5.05
N GLY A 406 -8.95 9.91 -4.33
CA GLY A 406 -9.06 10.36 -2.94
C GLY A 406 -10.06 11.48 -2.71
N GLN A 407 -10.56 11.54 -1.49
CA GLN A 407 -11.51 12.52 -1.01
C GLN A 407 -11.25 12.86 0.46
N TYR A 408 -11.34 14.15 0.77
CA TYR A 408 -11.26 14.64 2.14
C TYR A 408 -12.60 14.48 2.86
N TYR A 409 -12.52 13.96 4.09
CA TYR A 409 -13.64 13.92 5.03
C TYR A 409 -13.36 14.92 6.15
N PRO A 410 -14.27 15.87 6.44
CA PRO A 410 -13.99 16.97 7.38
C PRO A 410 -13.98 16.54 8.85
N HIS A 411 -14.58 15.40 9.19
CA HIS A 411 -14.57 14.84 10.53
C HIS A 411 -14.78 13.32 10.49
N LYS A 412 -14.36 12.64 11.56
CA LYS A 412 -14.65 11.22 11.77
C LYS A 412 -16.12 11.09 12.19
N PHE A 413 -16.90 10.37 11.38
CA PHE A 413 -18.26 9.98 11.69
C PHE A 413 -18.32 9.02 12.88
N THR A 414 -19.44 9.01 13.60
CA THR A 414 -19.85 7.83 14.37
C THR A 414 -20.26 6.72 13.41
N TYR A 415 -20.37 5.47 13.87
CA TYR A 415 -20.82 4.37 13.04
C TYR A 415 -22.20 4.64 12.45
N ALA A 416 -23.14 5.15 13.26
CA ALA A 416 -24.47 5.53 12.79
C ALA A 416 -24.42 6.59 11.68
N GLN A 417 -23.61 7.65 11.86
CA GLN A 417 -23.40 8.67 10.83
C GLN A 417 -22.77 8.09 9.56
N PHE A 418 -21.85 7.14 9.69
CA PHE A 418 -21.23 6.46 8.55
C PHE A 418 -22.25 5.62 7.78
N VAL A 419 -23.10 4.88 8.48
CA VAL A 419 -24.22 4.12 7.89
C VAL A 419 -25.20 5.06 7.17
N ASP A 420 -25.45 6.26 7.72
CA ASP A 420 -26.25 7.26 7.01
C ASP A 420 -25.55 7.74 5.72
N GLN A 421 -24.22 7.86 5.69
CA GLN A 421 -23.50 8.15 4.45
C GLN A 421 -23.62 7.00 3.43
N MET A 422 -23.58 5.74 3.88
CA MET A 422 -23.81 4.57 3.01
C MET A 422 -25.21 4.61 2.38
N LYS A 423 -26.24 4.90 3.19
CA LYS A 423 -27.64 5.03 2.72
C LYS A 423 -27.79 6.20 1.75
N ARG A 424 -27.19 7.36 2.05
CA ARG A 424 -27.20 8.53 1.15
C ARG A 424 -26.53 8.20 -0.18
N LEU A 425 -25.40 7.50 -0.15
CA LEU A 425 -24.70 7.10 -1.37
C LEU A 425 -25.54 6.14 -2.22
N ALA A 426 -26.21 5.17 -1.60
CA ALA A 426 -27.12 4.26 -2.32
C ALA A 426 -28.37 4.97 -2.88
N ALA A 427 -28.87 6.01 -2.21
CA ALA A 427 -29.94 6.85 -2.73
C ALA A 427 -29.47 7.74 -3.90
N GLU A 428 -28.22 8.24 -3.85
CA GLU A 428 -27.58 9.03 -4.90
C GLU A 428 -27.32 8.18 -6.15
N PHE A 429 -26.91 6.92 -5.97
CA PHE A 429 -26.57 5.99 -7.05
C PHE A 429 -27.37 4.68 -6.94
N PRO A 430 -28.48 4.53 -7.69
CA PRO A 430 -29.31 3.32 -7.66
C PRO A 430 -28.61 2.01 -8.06
N ALA A 431 -27.44 2.09 -8.70
CA ALA A 431 -26.58 0.93 -8.97
C ALA A 431 -26.01 0.28 -7.69
N ILE A 432 -26.02 1.02 -6.56
CA ILE A 432 -25.56 0.54 -5.26
C ILE A 432 -26.74 -0.01 -4.47
N ARG A 433 -26.64 -1.27 -4.07
CA ARG A 433 -27.58 -1.93 -3.16
C ARG A 433 -27.02 -1.89 -1.74
N PHE A 434 -27.64 -1.07 -0.88
CA PHE A 434 -27.37 -1.06 0.56
C PHE A 434 -28.06 -2.26 1.24
N GLN A 435 -27.33 -3.00 2.06
CA GLN A 435 -27.84 -4.22 2.70
C GLN A 435 -27.41 -4.30 4.18
N GLU A 436 -28.32 -4.73 5.06
CA GLU A 436 -27.98 -5.23 6.40
C GLU A 436 -27.53 -6.69 6.27
N GLU A 437 -26.31 -7.00 6.66
CA GLU A 437 -25.73 -8.33 6.52
C GLU A 437 -26.05 -9.21 7.73
N GLY A 438 -26.11 -8.64 8.94
CA GLY A 438 -26.40 -9.36 10.16
C GLY A 438 -26.05 -8.60 11.44
N PRO A 439 -26.24 -9.24 12.61
CA PRO A 439 -25.89 -8.66 13.90
C PRO A 439 -24.37 -8.51 14.07
N ALA A 440 -23.99 -7.49 14.84
CA ALA A 440 -22.69 -7.36 15.49
C ALA A 440 -22.89 -7.39 17.02
N SER A 441 -21.83 -7.17 17.79
CA SER A 441 -21.92 -7.14 19.25
C SER A 441 -22.81 -6.00 19.75
N GLU A 442 -23.45 -6.21 20.89
CA GLU A 442 -24.46 -5.30 21.46
C GLU A 442 -25.59 -5.02 20.44
N ASP A 443 -25.99 -3.76 20.27
CA ASP A 443 -27.08 -3.36 19.37
C ASP A 443 -26.60 -3.00 17.96
N TYR A 444 -25.31 -3.20 17.67
CA TYR A 444 -24.74 -2.90 16.36
C TYR A 444 -25.18 -3.90 15.28
N ARG A 445 -25.21 -3.43 14.03
CA ARG A 445 -25.48 -4.23 12.83
C ARG A 445 -24.36 -4.03 11.81
N LEU A 446 -24.05 -5.05 11.03
CA LEU A 446 -23.13 -4.95 9.90
C LEU A 446 -23.89 -4.60 8.63
N TYR A 447 -23.35 -3.66 7.86
CA TYR A 447 -23.93 -3.21 6.60
C TYR A 447 -22.94 -3.31 5.45
N SER A 448 -23.45 -3.48 4.25
CA SER A 448 -22.66 -3.51 3.02
C SER A 448 -23.20 -2.61 1.91
N LEU A 449 -22.31 -2.24 0.99
CA LEU A 449 -22.63 -1.64 -0.30
C LEU A 449 -22.31 -2.68 -1.38
N ASN A 450 -23.31 -3.05 -2.18
CA ASN A 450 -23.17 -4.07 -3.22
C ASN A 450 -23.38 -3.47 -4.60
N LEU A 451 -22.50 -3.78 -5.54
CA LEU A 451 -22.55 -3.31 -6.92
C LEU A 451 -22.35 -4.47 -7.90
N GLY A 452 -22.74 -4.26 -9.15
CA GLY A 452 -22.60 -5.24 -10.22
C GLY A 452 -23.64 -6.36 -10.18
N ARG A 453 -23.38 -7.43 -10.93
CA ARG A 453 -24.32 -8.53 -11.21
C ARG A 453 -24.40 -9.53 -10.05
N PRO A 454 -25.55 -9.63 -9.33
CA PRO A 454 -25.73 -10.63 -8.28
C PRO A 454 -25.46 -12.05 -8.78
N GLY A 455 -24.70 -12.83 -8.01
CA GLY A 455 -24.32 -14.20 -8.35
C GLY A 455 -23.16 -14.33 -9.35
N GLY A 456 -22.62 -13.21 -9.86
CA GLY A 456 -21.34 -13.21 -10.58
C GLY A 456 -20.16 -13.55 -9.65
N PRO A 457 -18.93 -13.71 -10.18
CA PRO A 457 -17.72 -13.84 -9.36
C PRO A 457 -17.64 -12.68 -8.37
N LEU A 458 -17.66 -13.00 -7.07
CA LEU A 458 -17.78 -12.05 -5.99
C LEU A 458 -16.40 -11.60 -5.49
N TYR A 459 -16.20 -10.28 -5.48
CA TYR A 459 -15.10 -9.61 -4.82
C TYR A 459 -15.60 -9.06 -3.49
N PHE A 460 -15.08 -9.59 -2.39
CA PHE A 460 -15.43 -9.17 -1.05
C PHE A 460 -14.34 -8.27 -0.48
N LEU A 461 -14.66 -6.99 -0.31
CA LEU A 461 -13.75 -5.97 0.20
C LEU A 461 -14.21 -5.54 1.59
N TYR A 462 -13.35 -5.61 2.60
CA TYR A 462 -13.71 -5.16 3.93
C TYR A 462 -12.55 -4.49 4.66
N ALA A 463 -12.89 -3.77 5.73
CA ALA A 463 -11.92 -3.11 6.57
C ALA A 463 -12.34 -3.15 8.04
N ALA A 464 -11.41 -2.72 8.90
CA ALA A 464 -11.65 -2.49 10.32
C ALA A 464 -12.22 -3.71 11.05
N ALA A 465 -11.65 -4.89 10.80
CA ALA A 465 -11.77 -6.02 11.75
C ALA A 465 -11.20 -5.63 13.12
N HIS A 466 -10.21 -4.73 13.13
CA HIS A 466 -9.84 -3.96 14.31
C HIS A 466 -10.47 -2.55 14.23
N GLY A 467 -11.31 -2.19 15.19
CA GLY A 467 -12.11 -0.97 15.11
C GLY A 467 -11.30 0.34 15.15
N SER A 468 -10.12 0.32 15.79
CA SER A 468 -9.20 1.46 15.82
C SER A 468 -8.51 1.75 14.48
N GLU A 469 -8.58 0.84 13.51
CA GLU A 469 -7.91 0.89 12.20
C GLU A 469 -8.91 1.31 11.11
N TRP A 470 -9.47 2.50 11.27
CA TRP A 470 -10.77 2.84 10.70
C TRP A 470 -10.72 3.52 9.34
N GLU A 471 -9.58 4.11 8.98
CA GLU A 471 -9.39 4.92 7.79
C GLU A 471 -9.68 4.18 6.49
N PRO A 472 -9.29 2.88 6.33
CA PRO A 472 -9.60 2.16 5.10
C PRO A 472 -11.11 2.00 4.85
N GLY A 473 -11.95 2.03 5.90
CA GLY A 473 -13.41 2.04 5.75
C GLY A 473 -13.91 3.25 4.95
N TYR A 474 -13.30 4.43 5.14
CA TYR A 474 -13.60 5.63 4.33
C TYR A 474 -13.12 5.47 2.89
N GLY A 475 -11.97 4.82 2.70
CA GLY A 475 -11.46 4.46 1.39
C GLY A 475 -12.43 3.54 0.63
N LEU A 476 -13.01 2.56 1.31
CA LEU A 476 -14.02 1.66 0.74
C LEU A 476 -15.33 2.37 0.38
N LEU A 477 -15.79 3.31 1.21
CA LEU A 477 -16.93 4.18 0.86
C LEU A 477 -16.63 5.06 -0.37
N THR A 478 -15.41 5.60 -0.44
CA THR A 478 -14.96 6.38 -1.60
C THR A 478 -14.90 5.50 -2.84
N PHE A 479 -14.35 4.29 -2.74
CA PHE A 479 -14.26 3.33 -3.83
C PHE A 479 -15.63 2.95 -4.39
N ALA A 480 -16.62 2.68 -3.51
CA ALA A 480 -18.00 2.41 -3.92
C ALA A 480 -18.60 3.57 -4.74
N ARG A 481 -18.35 4.81 -4.32
CA ARG A 481 -18.74 6.01 -5.08
C ARG A 481 -18.05 6.06 -6.44
N ARG A 482 -16.72 5.84 -6.50
CA ARG A 482 -15.96 5.87 -7.78
C ARG A 482 -16.40 4.78 -8.76
N LEU A 483 -16.77 3.60 -8.26
CA LEU A 483 -17.39 2.54 -9.06
C LEU A 483 -18.72 3.00 -9.67
N ALA A 484 -19.61 3.54 -8.84
CA ALA A 484 -20.94 3.99 -9.28
C ALA A 484 -20.89 5.20 -10.22
N GLU A 485 -19.89 6.06 -10.08
CA GLU A 485 -19.60 7.17 -11.01
C GLU A 485 -19.01 6.69 -12.36
N GLY A 486 -18.73 5.38 -12.52
CA GLY A 486 -18.12 4.82 -13.73
C GLY A 486 -16.63 5.13 -13.88
N ARG A 487 -15.96 5.67 -12.84
CA ARG A 487 -14.55 6.11 -12.89
C ARG A 487 -13.53 4.96 -12.91
N LEU A 488 -14.02 3.72 -12.83
CA LEU A 488 -13.25 2.48 -12.84
C LEU A 488 -13.76 1.50 -13.90
N GLN A 489 -14.64 1.94 -14.82
CA GLN A 489 -15.21 1.09 -15.87
C GLN A 489 -14.17 0.56 -16.86
N ASP A 490 -12.99 1.18 -16.91
CA ASP A 490 -11.87 0.77 -17.76
C ASP A 490 -11.16 -0.48 -17.23
N VAL A 491 -11.41 -0.88 -15.98
CA VAL A 491 -10.81 -2.07 -15.36
C VAL A 491 -11.80 -2.98 -14.64
N ILE A 492 -13.00 -2.49 -14.33
CA ILE A 492 -14.03 -3.25 -13.59
C ILE A 492 -15.30 -3.26 -14.42
N ASP A 493 -15.62 -4.43 -14.96
CA ASP A 493 -16.89 -4.69 -15.64
C ASP A 493 -17.94 -5.18 -14.63
N LEU A 494 -18.81 -4.27 -14.19
CA LEU A 494 -19.89 -4.56 -13.24
C LEU A 494 -20.97 -5.48 -13.81
N GLU A 495 -21.02 -5.72 -15.13
CA GLU A 495 -21.90 -6.75 -15.73
C GLU A 495 -21.31 -8.15 -15.60
N ALA A 496 -19.98 -8.26 -15.45
CA ALA A 496 -19.29 -9.53 -15.29
C ALA A 496 -19.18 -9.98 -13.83
N VAL A 497 -19.02 -9.05 -12.88
CA VAL A 497 -18.67 -9.33 -11.48
C VAL A 497 -19.69 -8.84 -10.48
N GLU A 498 -19.61 -9.38 -9.26
CA GLU A 498 -20.28 -8.83 -8.09
C GLU A 498 -19.23 -8.22 -7.13
N VAL A 499 -19.51 -7.05 -6.57
CA VAL A 499 -18.65 -6.42 -5.57
C VAL A 499 -19.46 -6.21 -4.30
N LYS A 500 -19.00 -6.77 -3.18
CA LYS A 500 -19.56 -6.55 -1.83
C LYS A 500 -18.54 -5.82 -0.97
N ILE A 501 -18.95 -4.70 -0.40
CA ILE A 501 -18.09 -3.85 0.41
C ILE A 501 -18.65 -3.77 1.83
N VAL A 502 -17.88 -4.21 2.84
CA VAL A 502 -18.21 -4.04 4.27
C VAL A 502 -17.18 -3.09 4.90
N PRO A 503 -17.47 -1.78 4.99
CA PRO A 503 -16.47 -0.80 5.43
C PRO A 503 -15.99 -0.98 6.88
N PHE A 504 -16.83 -1.53 7.76
CA PHE A 504 -16.48 -1.78 9.16
C PHE A 504 -16.99 -3.15 9.59
N LEU A 505 -16.07 -4.08 9.82
CA LEU A 505 -16.41 -5.38 10.38
C LEU A 505 -16.57 -5.32 11.92
N ASN A 506 -15.88 -4.40 12.60
CA ASN A 506 -16.00 -4.16 14.04
C ASN A 506 -16.60 -2.77 14.34
N PRO A 507 -17.93 -2.60 14.22
CA PRO A 507 -18.57 -1.29 14.38
C PRO A 507 -18.51 -0.76 15.81
N TRP A 508 -18.61 -1.64 16.83
CA TRP A 508 -18.44 -1.24 18.22
C TRP A 508 -17.02 -0.73 18.48
N GLY A 509 -16.01 -1.48 18.03
CA GLY A 509 -14.61 -1.08 18.18
C GLY A 509 -14.32 0.24 17.46
N TYR A 510 -14.99 0.50 16.33
CA TYR A 510 -14.85 1.75 15.59
C TYR A 510 -15.33 2.98 16.36
N ASP A 511 -16.49 2.89 17.01
CA ASP A 511 -17.03 3.99 17.83
C ASP A 511 -16.19 4.20 19.10
N HIS A 512 -15.66 3.12 19.67
CA HIS A 512 -14.89 3.15 20.92
C HIS A 512 -13.37 3.29 20.72
N MET A 513 -12.90 3.40 19.47
CA MET A 513 -11.47 3.42 19.11
C MET A 513 -10.70 2.25 19.73
N ARG A 514 -11.29 1.05 19.67
CA ARG A 514 -10.71 -0.20 20.18
C ARG A 514 -10.40 -1.18 19.06
N ARG A 515 -9.32 -1.93 19.25
CA ARG A 515 -8.95 -3.05 18.38
C ARG A 515 -9.99 -4.16 18.47
N GLN A 516 -10.31 -4.59 19.68
CA GLN A 516 -11.26 -5.67 19.95
C GLN A 516 -12.72 -5.23 19.78
N ASN A 517 -13.63 -6.20 19.66
CA ASN A 517 -15.07 -5.95 19.73
C ASN A 517 -15.54 -5.70 21.19
N ALA A 518 -16.85 -5.54 21.40
CA ALA A 518 -17.43 -5.25 22.72
C ALA A 518 -17.13 -6.33 23.79
N ARG A 519 -16.83 -7.55 23.36
CA ARG A 519 -16.51 -8.68 24.24
C ARG A 519 -15.01 -8.89 24.45
N GLY A 520 -14.18 -7.93 24.03
CA GLY A 520 -12.73 -8.02 24.18
C GLY A 520 -12.08 -9.06 23.26
N VAL A 521 -12.74 -9.48 22.18
CA VAL A 521 -12.21 -10.44 21.20
C VAL A 521 -11.56 -9.72 20.03
N ASP A 522 -10.37 -10.17 19.63
CA ASP A 522 -9.75 -9.80 18.37
C ASP A 522 -10.46 -10.53 17.22
N LEU A 523 -11.23 -9.79 16.41
CA LEU A 523 -11.97 -10.40 15.28
C LEU A 523 -11.03 -11.03 14.26
N ASN A 524 -9.79 -10.54 14.10
CA ASN A 524 -8.80 -11.17 13.22
C ASN A 524 -8.07 -12.36 13.90
N ARG A 525 -8.67 -12.93 14.95
CA ARG A 525 -8.33 -14.23 15.55
C ARG A 525 -9.52 -15.19 15.58
N GLN A 526 -10.64 -14.84 14.93
CA GLN A 526 -11.87 -15.64 14.92
C GLN A 526 -11.97 -16.66 13.77
N GLY A 527 -10.97 -16.74 12.89
CA GLY A 527 -10.91 -17.75 11.84
C GLY A 527 -10.75 -19.17 12.38
N ASP A 528 -11.10 -20.16 11.59
CA ASP A 528 -11.03 -21.60 11.96
C ASP A 528 -9.63 -22.20 11.78
N TRP A 529 -8.81 -21.61 10.90
CA TRP A 529 -7.48 -22.11 10.60
C TRP A 529 -6.53 -22.00 11.79
N ALA A 530 -5.91 -23.11 12.19
CA ALA A 530 -4.95 -23.19 13.30
C ALA A 530 -5.47 -22.60 14.62
N TRP A 531 -6.80 -22.54 14.81
CA TRP A 531 -7.40 -21.91 15.98
C TRP A 531 -7.03 -22.65 17.27
N ASP A 532 -7.13 -23.99 17.30
CA ASP A 532 -6.82 -24.79 18.50
C ASP A 532 -5.37 -24.67 18.94
N ALA A 533 -4.44 -24.62 17.99
CA ALA A 533 -3.00 -24.51 18.24
C ALA A 533 -2.55 -23.08 18.63
N PHE A 534 -3.37 -22.07 18.33
CA PHE A 534 -3.01 -20.68 18.61
C PHE A 534 -3.14 -20.36 20.11
N GLN A 535 -2.04 -19.93 20.70
CA GLN A 535 -1.98 -19.27 22.00
C GLN A 535 -1.54 -17.83 21.79
N GLY A 536 -2.29 -16.90 22.37
CA GLY A 536 -1.96 -15.49 22.32
C GLY A 536 -1.07 -15.05 23.47
N THR A 537 -1.01 -13.74 23.68
CA THR A 537 -0.19 -13.12 24.72
C THR A 537 -1.07 -12.59 25.84
N ASP A 538 -0.74 -12.92 27.10
CA ASP A 538 -1.20 -12.19 28.28
C ASP A 538 -0.58 -10.79 28.25
N SER A 539 -1.31 -9.87 27.64
CA SER A 539 -0.88 -8.52 27.30
C SER A 539 -1.15 -7.51 28.41
N ASN A 540 -2.05 -7.85 29.34
CA ASN A 540 -2.34 -7.06 30.53
C ASN A 540 -1.47 -7.47 31.74
N GLN A 541 -0.74 -8.59 31.64
CA GLN A 541 0.16 -9.15 32.65
C GLN A 541 -0.54 -9.59 33.94
N ASP A 542 -1.78 -10.08 33.83
CA ASP A 542 -2.57 -10.57 34.97
C ASP A 542 -2.41 -12.08 35.24
N GLY A 543 -1.62 -12.77 34.41
CA GLY A 543 -1.34 -14.20 34.46
C GLY A 543 -2.31 -15.06 33.64
N GLN A 544 -3.26 -14.47 32.91
CA GLN A 544 -4.26 -15.19 32.13
C GLN A 544 -4.48 -14.57 30.75
N TRP A 545 -4.27 -15.37 29.71
CA TRP A 545 -4.71 -15.00 28.37
C TRP A 545 -6.24 -15.10 28.26
N SER A 546 -6.92 -13.94 28.19
CA SER A 546 -8.36 -13.81 28.42
C SER A 546 -8.99 -12.62 27.65
N PRO A 547 -10.34 -12.43 27.69
CA PRO A 547 -10.99 -11.31 27.01
C PRO A 547 -10.38 -9.94 27.34
N GLY A 548 -10.06 -9.18 26.30
CA GLY A 548 -9.39 -7.87 26.40
C GLY A 548 -7.91 -7.91 26.07
N ASP A 549 -7.28 -9.10 26.05
CA ASP A 549 -5.92 -9.25 25.56
C ASP A 549 -5.79 -8.89 24.08
N TYR A 550 -4.58 -8.49 23.70
CA TYR A 550 -4.26 -7.97 22.37
C TYR A 550 -4.73 -8.87 21.22
N ASP A 551 -4.58 -10.19 21.38
CA ASP A 551 -4.89 -11.22 20.39
C ASP A 551 -5.81 -12.33 20.94
N TRP A 552 -6.64 -12.00 21.93
CA TRP A 552 -7.64 -12.94 22.45
C TRP A 552 -8.56 -13.46 21.34
N LYS A 553 -8.55 -14.78 21.11
CA LYS A 553 -9.20 -15.43 19.97
C LYS A 553 -10.67 -15.77 20.18
N GLY A 554 -11.24 -15.50 21.36
CA GLY A 554 -12.58 -15.93 21.75
C GLY A 554 -12.63 -17.39 22.26
N SER A 555 -13.84 -17.88 22.52
CA SER A 555 -14.05 -19.22 23.14
C SER A 555 -14.15 -20.37 22.14
N ARG A 556 -14.41 -20.08 20.86
CA ARG A 556 -14.39 -21.01 19.72
C ARG A 556 -14.27 -20.21 18.42
N PRO A 557 -13.90 -20.81 17.28
CA PRO A 557 -13.99 -20.15 15.98
C PRO A 557 -15.39 -19.57 15.76
N PHE A 558 -15.45 -18.35 15.22
CA PHE A 558 -16.69 -17.61 14.97
C PHE A 558 -17.65 -17.54 16.18
N SER A 559 -17.09 -17.36 17.40
CA SER A 559 -17.90 -17.08 18.60
C SER A 559 -18.61 -15.73 18.53
N GLU A 560 -18.02 -14.77 17.81
CA GLU A 560 -18.53 -13.40 17.73
C GLU A 560 -19.59 -13.23 16.63
N PRO A 561 -20.66 -12.46 16.85
CA PRO A 561 -21.71 -12.24 15.86
C PRO A 561 -21.19 -11.57 14.58
N GLU A 562 -20.18 -10.70 14.67
CA GLU A 562 -19.50 -10.13 13.52
C GLU A 562 -18.82 -11.22 12.68
N ALA A 563 -18.11 -12.13 13.35
CA ALA A 563 -17.39 -13.23 12.70
C ALA A 563 -18.36 -14.26 12.09
N GLN A 564 -19.53 -14.49 12.69
CA GLN A 564 -20.58 -15.34 12.11
C GLN A 564 -21.20 -14.71 10.86
N THR A 565 -21.39 -13.39 10.85
CA THR A 565 -21.84 -12.68 9.65
C THR A 565 -20.78 -12.71 8.55
N TYR A 566 -19.51 -12.51 8.90
CA TYR A 566 -18.38 -12.70 7.99
C TYR A 566 -18.37 -14.11 7.40
N GLN A 567 -18.52 -15.14 8.23
CA GLN A 567 -18.50 -16.54 7.81
C GLN A 567 -19.56 -16.81 6.75
N ARG A 568 -20.79 -16.31 6.91
CA ARG A 568 -21.86 -16.47 5.91
C ARG A 568 -21.48 -15.88 4.55
N ILE A 569 -20.76 -14.76 4.52
CA ILE A 569 -20.24 -14.16 3.29
C ILE A 569 -19.09 -15.02 2.72
N ALA A 570 -18.18 -15.47 3.59
CA ALA A 570 -17.03 -16.31 3.23
C ALA A 570 -17.44 -17.68 2.65
N GLU A 571 -18.62 -18.17 3.00
CA GLU A 571 -19.20 -19.44 2.53
C GLU A 571 -19.98 -19.30 1.21
N LEU A 572 -20.15 -18.08 0.69
CA LEU A 572 -20.84 -17.89 -0.57
C LEU A 572 -20.13 -18.66 -1.71
N PRO A 573 -20.86 -19.44 -2.52
CA PRO A 573 -20.25 -20.30 -3.53
C PRO A 573 -19.62 -19.50 -4.68
N ASN A 574 -20.08 -18.27 -4.91
CA ASN A 574 -19.53 -17.37 -5.92
C ASN A 574 -18.38 -16.48 -5.41
N LEU A 575 -17.98 -16.58 -4.14
CA LEU A 575 -16.82 -15.85 -3.62
C LEU A 575 -15.56 -16.22 -4.40
N HIS A 576 -14.94 -15.22 -5.03
CA HIS A 576 -13.79 -15.38 -5.92
C HIS A 576 -12.52 -14.79 -5.31
N CYS A 577 -12.60 -13.54 -4.85
CA CYS A 577 -11.45 -12.80 -4.35
C CYS A 577 -11.83 -11.98 -3.10
N VAL A 578 -10.92 -11.90 -2.14
CA VAL A 578 -11.11 -11.11 -0.92
C VAL A 578 -9.99 -10.07 -0.77
N LEU A 579 -10.33 -8.87 -0.35
CA LEU A 579 -9.35 -7.86 0.05
C LEU A 579 -9.71 -7.37 1.46
N ASP A 580 -8.78 -7.61 2.39
CA ASP A 580 -8.91 -7.23 3.79
C ASP A 580 -7.99 -6.04 4.08
N PHE A 581 -8.55 -4.92 4.55
CA PHE A 581 -7.77 -3.77 4.96
C PHE A 581 -7.64 -3.67 6.48
N HIS A 582 -6.38 -3.60 6.90
CA HIS A 582 -5.93 -3.32 8.24
C HIS A 582 -5.06 -2.07 8.26
N GLY A 583 -4.63 -1.66 9.45
CA GLY A 583 -3.54 -0.70 9.52
C GLY A 583 -3.07 -0.37 10.92
N ASN A 584 -1.92 0.28 11.00
CA ASN A 584 -1.35 0.72 12.28
C ASN A 584 -0.37 1.87 12.06
N THR A 585 0.19 2.41 13.14
CA THR A 585 1.13 3.55 13.05
C THR A 585 2.60 3.15 12.91
N SER A 586 2.96 1.85 13.03
CA SER A 586 4.35 1.39 12.99
C SER A 586 4.81 1.15 11.56
N ALA A 587 5.90 1.79 11.17
CA ALA A 587 6.49 1.63 9.84
C ALA A 587 6.93 0.18 9.55
N THR A 588 7.23 -0.59 10.60
CA THR A 588 7.69 -1.98 10.45
C THR A 588 6.55 -2.96 10.15
N ASN A 589 5.31 -2.56 10.42
CA ASN A 589 4.13 -3.42 10.35
C ASN A 589 3.00 -2.82 9.49
N ASN A 590 3.27 -1.80 8.68
CA ASN A 590 2.34 -1.28 7.69
C ASN A 590 3.03 -1.17 6.32
N LYS A 591 2.33 -0.62 5.32
CA LYS A 591 2.77 -0.63 3.91
C LYS A 591 3.08 -2.06 3.43
N LEU A 592 2.31 -3.06 3.88
CA LEU A 592 2.59 -4.45 3.56
C LEU A 592 1.34 -5.24 3.17
N GLY A 593 1.52 -6.21 2.28
CA GLY A 593 0.53 -7.21 1.91
C GLY A 593 0.84 -8.55 2.59
N VAL A 594 -0.17 -9.16 3.20
CA VAL A 594 -0.08 -10.47 3.87
C VAL A 594 -0.93 -11.46 3.10
N LEU A 595 -0.31 -12.52 2.61
CA LEU A 595 -0.98 -13.59 1.90
C LEU A 595 -1.50 -14.63 2.88
N PRO A 596 -2.75 -15.13 2.70
CA PRO A 596 -3.26 -16.23 3.49
C PRO A 596 -2.50 -17.52 3.19
N VAL A 597 -2.32 -18.37 4.20
CA VAL A 597 -1.69 -19.69 4.02
C VAL A 597 -2.64 -20.71 3.39
N THR A 598 -3.90 -20.37 3.19
CA THR A 598 -4.93 -21.26 2.66
C THR A 598 -5.36 -20.91 1.22
N ALA A 599 -4.85 -19.82 0.63
CA ALA A 599 -5.20 -19.42 -0.73
C ALA A 599 -4.69 -20.38 -1.82
N GLN A 600 -5.24 -20.19 -3.01
CA GLN A 600 -4.76 -20.80 -4.25
C GLN A 600 -3.24 -20.57 -4.41
N PRO A 601 -2.48 -21.56 -4.91
CA PRO A 601 -1.04 -21.41 -5.11
C PRO A 601 -0.67 -20.15 -5.91
N GLU A 602 -1.39 -19.84 -6.98
CA GLU A 602 -1.13 -18.71 -7.88
C GLU A 602 -1.26 -17.33 -7.21
N ASN A 603 -1.88 -17.26 -6.04
CA ASN A 603 -2.16 -16.01 -5.33
C ASN A 603 -0.90 -15.17 -5.06
N ASP A 604 0.25 -15.81 -4.81
CA ASP A 604 1.51 -15.14 -4.49
C ASP A 604 1.99 -14.22 -5.62
N PHE A 605 1.96 -14.70 -6.86
CA PHE A 605 2.40 -13.91 -8.02
C PHE A 605 1.41 -12.79 -8.34
N LEU A 606 0.11 -13.06 -8.22
CA LEU A 606 -0.91 -12.05 -8.43
C LEU A 606 -0.79 -10.90 -7.41
N ALA A 607 -0.44 -11.22 -6.16
CA ALA A 607 -0.24 -10.21 -5.13
C ALA A 607 1.02 -9.36 -5.36
N MET A 608 2.12 -9.96 -5.82
CA MET A 608 3.32 -9.22 -6.21
C MET A 608 3.04 -8.30 -7.41
N ASP A 609 2.17 -8.72 -8.33
CA ASP A 609 1.71 -7.89 -9.43
C ASP A 609 0.80 -6.76 -9.00
N LEU A 610 -0.07 -7.01 -8.02
CA LEU A 610 -0.89 -5.98 -7.41
C LEU A 610 0.00 -4.92 -6.78
N GLN A 611 0.99 -5.34 -5.98
CA GLN A 611 1.95 -4.44 -5.35
C GLN A 611 2.65 -3.56 -6.39
N ARG A 612 3.25 -4.17 -7.42
CA ARG A 612 3.94 -3.44 -8.48
C ARG A 612 3.02 -2.43 -9.15
N LEU A 613 1.83 -2.88 -9.57
CA LEU A 613 0.88 -2.05 -10.31
C LEU A 613 0.34 -0.89 -9.46
N ALA A 614 0.04 -1.13 -8.18
CA ALA A 614 -0.38 -0.07 -7.26
C ALA A 614 0.76 0.94 -7.06
N ASN A 615 1.98 0.46 -6.84
CA ASN A 615 3.15 1.33 -6.64
C ASN A 615 3.47 2.17 -7.86
N ASP A 616 3.46 1.59 -9.07
CA ASP A 616 3.66 2.32 -10.33
C ASP A 616 2.67 3.49 -10.46
N ARG A 617 1.45 3.31 -9.96
CA ARG A 617 0.39 4.31 -10.02
C ARG A 617 0.46 5.34 -8.89
N LEU A 618 0.95 4.96 -7.71
CA LEU A 618 1.09 5.85 -6.55
C LEU A 618 2.41 6.64 -6.52
N ARG A 619 3.42 6.19 -7.27
CA ARG A 619 4.74 6.83 -7.34
C ARG A 619 4.64 8.32 -7.68
N GLY A 620 5.40 9.15 -6.97
CA GLY A 620 5.42 10.60 -7.17
C GLY A 620 4.17 11.36 -6.71
N ARG A 621 3.29 10.73 -5.90
CA ARG A 621 2.04 11.34 -5.46
C ARG A 621 2.06 11.82 -4.01
N HIS A 622 2.44 10.92 -3.10
CA HIS A 622 2.32 11.11 -1.65
C HIS A 622 3.65 10.85 -0.95
N LEU A 623 4.03 11.74 -0.03
CA LEU A 623 5.14 11.56 0.90
C LEU A 623 4.63 11.52 2.33
N MET A 624 5.18 10.61 3.14
CA MET A 624 4.82 10.51 4.55
C MET A 624 5.95 9.86 5.34
N ARG A 625 6.33 10.46 6.47
CA ARG A 625 7.13 9.82 7.50
C ARG A 625 6.22 9.20 8.57
N GLN A 626 6.50 7.96 8.93
CA GLN A 626 5.81 7.22 10.00
C GLN A 626 6.64 7.18 11.29
N ASN A 627 6.10 6.60 12.36
CA ASN A 627 6.65 6.70 13.72
C ASN A 627 8.09 6.16 13.85
N ASP A 628 8.39 5.08 13.12
CA ASP A 628 9.67 4.36 13.21
C ASP A 628 10.54 4.58 11.95
N GLU A 629 10.16 5.49 11.06
CA GLU A 629 10.97 5.88 9.90
C GLU A 629 11.92 7.02 10.27
N GLU A 630 13.20 6.88 9.90
CA GLU A 630 14.20 7.94 10.11
C GLU A 630 13.96 9.15 9.21
N THR A 631 13.46 8.93 7.99
CA THR A 631 13.24 9.94 6.97
C THR A 631 11.91 9.72 6.26
N VAL A 632 11.37 10.77 5.63
CA VAL A 632 10.17 10.64 4.79
C VAL A 632 10.37 9.57 3.70
N SER A 633 9.30 8.88 3.32
CA SER A 633 9.30 7.97 2.18
C SER A 633 8.07 8.22 1.29
N GLN A 634 8.12 7.72 0.04
CA GLN A 634 6.92 7.66 -0.77
C GLN A 634 5.92 6.69 -0.13
N TYR A 635 4.64 7.04 -0.16
CA TYR A 635 3.60 6.20 0.44
C TYR A 635 3.17 5.08 -0.52
N LEU A 636 3.94 3.99 -0.51
CA LEU A 636 3.81 2.82 -1.37
C LEU A 636 3.52 1.55 -0.55
N LEU A 637 3.21 0.44 -1.23
CA LEU A 637 3.16 -0.89 -0.64
C LEU A 637 4.56 -1.51 -0.73
N ASP A 638 5.29 -1.58 0.38
CA ASP A 638 6.72 -1.90 0.43
C ASP A 638 7.02 -3.39 0.24
N ARG A 639 6.18 -4.28 0.79
CA ARG A 639 6.40 -5.73 0.70
C ARG A 639 5.12 -6.54 0.64
N VAL A 640 5.22 -7.71 0.01
CA VAL A 640 4.20 -8.77 0.08
C VAL A 640 4.88 -10.04 0.60
N TYR A 641 4.25 -10.71 1.58
CA TYR A 641 4.78 -11.95 2.15
C TYR A 641 3.66 -12.88 2.60
N VAL A 642 3.99 -14.16 2.78
CA VAL A 642 3.05 -15.17 3.29
C VAL A 642 2.89 -15.02 4.80
N GLY A 643 1.64 -14.91 5.26
CA GLY A 643 1.29 -14.81 6.67
C GLY A 643 1.62 -16.07 7.47
N GLY A 644 1.55 -15.96 8.80
CA GLY A 644 1.81 -17.09 9.70
C GLY A 644 0.61 -18.02 9.92
N HIS A 645 0.86 -19.12 10.64
CA HIS A 645 -0.15 -20.05 11.14
C HIS A 645 -0.95 -19.43 12.30
N ARG A 646 -1.87 -18.51 11.97
CA ARG A 646 -2.75 -17.83 12.93
C ARG A 646 -4.22 -17.92 12.47
N PRO A 647 -5.20 -17.86 13.39
CA PRO A 647 -6.63 -17.90 13.08
C PRO A 647 -7.16 -16.57 12.53
N MET A 648 -6.45 -16.00 11.55
CA MET A 648 -6.86 -14.80 10.84
C MET A 648 -8.06 -15.09 9.94
N LEU A 649 -9.01 -14.16 9.86
CA LEU A 649 -10.24 -14.32 9.07
C LEU A 649 -9.95 -14.57 7.58
N MET A 650 -8.90 -13.95 7.05
CA MET A 650 -8.45 -14.18 5.68
C MET A 650 -8.13 -15.65 5.37
N ASN A 651 -7.64 -16.42 6.35
CA ASN A 651 -7.35 -17.84 6.15
C ASN A 651 -8.62 -18.69 6.02
N THR A 652 -9.77 -18.17 6.46
CA THR A 652 -11.08 -18.78 6.24
C THR A 652 -11.60 -18.42 4.84
N SER A 653 -11.78 -17.12 4.57
CA SER A 653 -12.49 -16.68 3.37
C SER A 653 -11.72 -16.92 2.08
N MET A 654 -10.38 -16.86 2.15
CA MET A 654 -9.51 -17.06 1.00
C MET A 654 -9.11 -18.52 0.80
N ARG A 655 -9.63 -19.47 1.61
CA ARG A 655 -9.31 -20.89 1.47
C ARG A 655 -9.67 -21.41 0.08
N GLY A 656 -8.68 -21.84 -0.69
CA GLY A 656 -8.87 -22.28 -2.08
C GLY A 656 -9.36 -21.18 -3.02
N ARG A 657 -9.17 -19.91 -2.65
CA ARG A 657 -9.57 -18.72 -3.42
C ARG A 657 -8.41 -17.72 -3.50
N PHE A 658 -8.69 -16.54 -4.03
CA PHE A 658 -7.72 -15.46 -4.16
C PHE A 658 -7.93 -14.37 -3.11
N GLY A 659 -6.88 -13.59 -2.87
CA GLY A 659 -6.95 -12.42 -2.02
C GLY A 659 -5.73 -12.21 -1.15
N LEU A 660 -5.76 -11.09 -0.43
CA LEU A 660 -4.73 -10.72 0.53
C LEU A 660 -5.28 -9.76 1.56
N LEU A 661 -4.57 -9.67 2.67
CA LEU A 661 -4.71 -8.60 3.64
C LEU A 661 -3.68 -7.51 3.32
N ILE A 662 -4.05 -6.23 3.49
CA ILE A 662 -3.15 -5.09 3.36
C ILE A 662 -3.16 -4.27 4.64
N GLU A 663 -1.97 -4.07 5.23
CA GLU A 663 -1.75 -3.16 6.35
C GLU A 663 -1.35 -1.78 5.84
N LEU A 664 -2.15 -0.77 6.14
CA LEU A 664 -1.90 0.63 5.82
C LEU A 664 -1.53 1.44 7.08
N THR A 665 -1.21 2.72 6.89
CA THR A 665 -1.06 3.64 8.03
C THR A 665 -2.44 4.00 8.53
N ALA A 666 -2.72 3.66 9.77
CA ALA A 666 -4.03 3.90 10.39
C ALA A 666 -3.87 4.32 11.85
N GLY A 667 -4.99 4.62 12.51
CA GLY A 667 -5.01 5.04 13.91
C GLY A 667 -4.76 6.53 14.11
N TYR A 668 -5.10 7.35 13.13
CA TYR A 668 -5.13 8.80 13.25
C TYR A 668 -6.20 9.22 14.25
N GLY A 669 -5.89 10.28 15.02
CA GLY A 669 -6.85 10.88 15.95
C GLY A 669 -8.06 11.54 15.27
N SER A 670 -8.02 11.78 13.95
CA SER A 670 -9.10 12.38 13.15
C SER A 670 -8.83 12.21 11.64
N THR A 671 -9.61 12.87 10.78
CA THR A 671 -9.64 12.67 9.32
C THR A 671 -8.63 13.44 8.50
N TYR A 672 -7.62 14.06 9.12
CA TYR A 672 -6.62 14.84 8.40
C TYR A 672 -5.86 14.03 7.35
N GLY A 673 -5.74 12.71 7.47
CA GLY A 673 -5.07 11.86 6.46
C GLY A 673 -5.98 11.30 5.36
N THR A 674 -7.27 11.64 5.35
CA THR A 674 -8.27 10.91 4.54
C THR A 674 -8.09 11.03 3.03
N VAL A 675 -7.55 12.12 2.49
CA VAL A 675 -7.29 12.20 1.04
C VAL A 675 -6.28 11.13 0.62
N VAL A 676 -5.18 11.00 1.35
CA VAL A 676 -4.16 9.97 1.06
C VAL A 676 -4.74 8.57 1.24
N GLN A 677 -5.40 8.31 2.36
CA GLN A 677 -5.93 6.97 2.67
C GLN A 677 -6.98 6.52 1.65
N THR A 678 -7.93 7.40 1.31
CA THR A 678 -8.98 7.06 0.36
C THR A 678 -8.45 6.87 -1.06
N ASP A 679 -7.44 7.65 -1.46
CA ASP A 679 -6.77 7.50 -2.76
C ASP A 679 -6.03 6.17 -2.86
N VAL A 680 -5.23 5.83 -1.84
CA VAL A 680 -4.43 4.60 -1.78
C VAL A 680 -5.33 3.37 -1.76
N VAL A 681 -6.37 3.35 -0.93
CA VAL A 681 -7.36 2.25 -0.92
C VAL A 681 -8.01 2.08 -2.28
N CYS A 682 -8.40 3.16 -2.96
CA CYS A 682 -8.98 3.07 -4.29
C CYS A 682 -8.00 2.50 -5.33
N GLU A 683 -6.74 2.92 -5.31
CA GLU A 683 -5.71 2.39 -6.22
C GLU A 683 -5.38 0.92 -5.94
N LEU A 684 -5.37 0.49 -4.67
CA LEU A 684 -5.18 -0.90 -4.29
C LEU A 684 -6.35 -1.78 -4.72
N CYS A 685 -7.60 -1.33 -4.50
CA CYS A 685 -8.78 -2.01 -5.03
C CYS A 685 -8.72 -2.08 -6.56
N ARG A 686 -8.36 -0.99 -7.24
CA ARG A 686 -8.21 -0.99 -8.70
C ARG A 686 -7.16 -1.99 -9.17
N ALA A 687 -6.00 -2.04 -8.51
CA ALA A 687 -4.93 -2.99 -8.82
C ALA A 687 -5.37 -4.44 -8.59
N LEU A 688 -6.18 -4.71 -7.57
CA LEU A 688 -6.80 -6.03 -7.33
C LEU A 688 -7.59 -6.50 -8.55
N PHE A 689 -8.52 -5.69 -9.08
CA PHE A 689 -9.35 -6.12 -10.22
C PHE A 689 -8.54 -6.34 -11.51
N ILE A 690 -7.43 -5.63 -11.70
CA ILE A 690 -6.55 -5.83 -12.86
C ILE A 690 -5.77 -7.15 -12.74
N THR A 691 -5.34 -7.49 -11.54
CA THR A 691 -4.42 -8.62 -11.29
C THR A 691 -5.15 -9.92 -10.95
N TYR A 692 -6.35 -9.84 -10.40
CA TYR A 692 -7.23 -10.97 -10.11
C TYR A 692 -8.47 -10.90 -11.00
N PRO A 693 -8.35 -11.12 -12.32
CA PRO A 693 -9.51 -11.03 -13.21
C PRO A 693 -10.55 -12.12 -12.87
N PRO A 694 -11.84 -11.88 -13.15
CA PRO A 694 -12.87 -12.91 -12.97
C PRO A 694 -12.60 -14.10 -13.89
N PRO A 695 -13.06 -15.31 -13.53
CA PRO A 695 -12.98 -16.46 -14.41
C PRO A 695 -13.65 -16.15 -15.75
N LYS A 696 -12.99 -16.47 -16.86
CA LYS A 696 -13.62 -16.33 -18.20
C LYS A 696 -14.86 -17.23 -18.24
N PRO A 697 -15.98 -16.77 -18.83
CA PRO A 697 -17.11 -17.65 -19.10
C PRO A 697 -16.59 -18.86 -19.88
N ARG A 698 -16.91 -20.09 -19.43
CA ARG A 698 -16.61 -21.26 -20.26
C ARG A 698 -17.32 -21.06 -21.61
N PRO A 699 -16.65 -21.26 -22.75
CA PRO A 699 -17.35 -21.30 -24.02
C PRO A 699 -18.46 -22.35 -23.91
N GLN A 700 -19.69 -21.92 -24.22
CA GLN A 700 -20.88 -22.79 -24.20
C GLN A 700 -20.76 -23.90 -25.24
#